data_AF-L7FM98-F1
#
_entry.id   AF-L7FM98-F1
#
_cell.length_a   1.000
_cell.length_b   1.000
_cell.length_c   1.000
_cell.angle_alpha   90.00
_cell.angle_beta   90.00
_cell.angle_gamma   90.00
#
_symmetry.space_group_name_H-M   'P 1'
#
loop_
_entity.id
_entity.type
_entity.pdbx_description
1 polymer ?
#
loop_
_entity_poly.entity_id
_entity_poly.type
_entity_poly.pdbx_seq_one_letter_code
_entity_poly.pdbx_strand_id
1 'polypeptide(L)'
;MLYMYIELLLFVVTHTLSLQWCQNGNTIEYYSTTSKECDTTDFVYQNLTLQVKNSNIQYINCTLLKYVEINLVKQRKAMTIFLNYKNFNLKYIDNKYNNAAFNTSNDIDYNNNIRNKMHERKNYINCNGLNVINCLECMTDYIGCALCEQGYTLVYGMINALKEYICTNLTFSEYIQMGYNKWWNENWRYNESTGKCCAINCSSNTCSTSFTVSCATCASPYQLVGYSCYYNGCTVLNCETCYSSSVCTTCKSGYTFKNSSYCEKNPIIISNCTAYSGSSCTKCESNYYLLNSTFCQLCDTTCGSSCSDSTRYCSSCSSELVYTNPKSTQCEVCSNFDSKCVECLTPNRQCRVCTNGYYPSSTNSNCISCDSTCASTGCNTQTGACGTCVSNQYTIISETSVTCQTCSSFDSNCVECSTISRKCTKCTSGMYPSTTSPFTCVSCDSTCSNGCNTQTGYCETCSSQYTPAITQPSKFCSSCNSIDPNCNTCSSTERKCLSCASPYFVGNSGANCVQCDSSCSSCDANGYCTSCASNYVMYDTQNTKCKSCTDFDSNCETCPGGNEKKCTTCKTTNTYPSLDTGKCISCSTTCGGSCNQTDGHCTSCESGLVFTSPPSIVCEVCKNFDSHCVTCADNGVRSCLMCSSGYYP
;
A
#
# COMPACT_ATOMS: atom_id res chain seq x y z
N MET A 1 -0.15 -39.10 9.00
CA MET A 1 -1.39 -39.53 9.68
C MET A 1 -1.72 -38.44 10.69
N LEU A 2 -2.75 -37.61 10.61
CA LEU A 2 -3.88 -37.40 9.69
C LEU A 2 -4.40 -35.99 10.10
N TYR A 3 -4.23 -34.97 9.26
CA TYR A 3 -5.31 -34.15 8.67
C TYR A 3 -6.59 -33.88 9.49
N MET A 4 -6.95 -32.60 9.54
CA MET A 4 -8.30 -32.00 9.47
C MET A 4 -9.04 -31.57 10.75
N TYR A 5 -9.66 -30.39 10.60
CA TYR A 5 -10.60 -29.65 11.47
C TYR A 5 -9.99 -28.72 12.52
N ILE A 6 -9.95 -27.43 12.20
CA ILE A 6 -10.68 -26.34 12.89
C ILE A 6 -10.63 -25.11 11.97
N GLU A 7 -11.68 -24.94 11.18
CA GLU A 7 -12.08 -23.71 10.50
C GLU A 7 -13.50 -23.46 11.01
N LEU A 8 -13.63 -22.70 12.09
CA LEU A 8 -14.88 -22.03 12.44
C LEU A 8 -14.63 -20.93 13.48
N LEU A 9 -15.04 -19.71 13.10
CA LEU A 9 -15.36 -18.56 13.95
C LEU A 9 -14.20 -17.76 14.57
N LEU A 10 -13.78 -16.72 13.84
CA LEU A 10 -13.50 -15.41 14.43
C LEU A 10 -13.78 -14.31 13.38
N PHE A 11 -15.08 -14.06 13.16
CA PHE A 11 -15.54 -12.83 12.52
C PHE A 11 -15.44 -11.70 13.54
N VAL A 12 -14.26 -11.07 13.64
CA VAL A 12 -14.14 -9.76 14.31
C VAL A 12 -14.48 -8.70 13.26
N VAL A 13 -15.65 -8.12 13.46
CA VAL A 13 -16.19 -7.05 12.64
C VAL A 13 -15.39 -5.77 12.87
N THR A 14 -14.46 -5.45 11.97
CA THR A 14 -13.98 -4.08 11.78
C THR A 14 -14.86 -3.43 10.72
N HIS A 15 -15.83 -2.61 11.16
CA HIS A 15 -16.61 -1.73 10.28
C HIS A 15 -15.69 -0.61 9.76
N THR A 16 -14.91 -0.90 8.73
CA THR A 16 -14.55 0.11 7.75
C THR A 16 -15.75 0.28 6.83
N LEU A 17 -16.25 1.51 6.66
CA LEU A 17 -17.29 1.84 5.68
C LEU A 17 -16.78 1.54 4.26
N SER A 18 -16.84 0.28 3.85
CA SER A 18 -16.58 -0.16 2.50
C SER A 18 -17.84 0.06 1.68
N LEU A 19 -17.78 0.98 0.73
CA LEU A 19 -18.80 1.13 -0.29
C LEU A 19 -18.86 -0.17 -1.10
N GLN A 20 -20.04 -0.79 -1.23
CA GLN A 20 -20.16 -2.09 -1.88
C GLN A 20 -21.44 -2.20 -2.72
N TRP A 21 -21.30 -2.83 -3.89
CA TRP A 21 -22.41 -3.25 -4.75
C TRP A 21 -23.05 -4.52 -4.17
N CYS A 22 -24.38 -4.59 -4.18
CA CYS A 22 -25.14 -5.75 -3.71
C CYS A 22 -26.31 -6.08 -4.61
N GLN A 23 -26.58 -7.37 -4.79
CA GLN A 23 -27.77 -7.85 -5.48
C GLN A 23 -28.92 -8.05 -4.50
N ASN A 24 -30.10 -7.57 -4.88
CA ASN A 24 -31.36 -7.80 -4.21
C ASN A 24 -32.39 -8.23 -5.27
N GLY A 25 -32.60 -9.56 -5.39
CA GLY A 25 -33.47 -10.14 -6.42
C GLY A 25 -32.92 -9.92 -7.84
N ASN A 26 -33.69 -9.22 -8.66
CA ASN A 26 -33.32 -8.84 -10.04
C ASN A 26 -32.64 -7.46 -10.14
N THR A 27 -32.27 -6.85 -9.02
CA THR A 27 -31.66 -5.52 -8.96
C THR A 27 -30.26 -5.58 -8.36
N ILE A 28 -29.30 -4.88 -8.97
CA ILE A 28 -27.98 -4.60 -8.38
C ILE A 28 -27.95 -3.15 -7.89
N GLU A 29 -27.72 -2.94 -6.60
CA GLU A 29 -27.74 -1.62 -5.96
C GLU A 29 -26.40 -1.27 -5.30
N TYR A 30 -26.05 0.01 -5.31
CA TYR A 30 -24.84 0.52 -4.65
C TYR A 30 -25.22 1.31 -3.39
N TYR A 31 -24.87 0.80 -2.21
CA TYR A 31 -25.25 1.38 -0.92
C TYR A 31 -24.06 2.10 -0.23
N SER A 32 -24.35 3.14 0.58
CA SER A 32 -23.35 3.79 1.45
C SER A 32 -23.32 3.29 2.90
N THR A 33 -24.23 2.41 3.31
CA THR A 33 -24.29 1.91 4.69
C THR A 33 -24.63 0.41 4.75
N THR A 34 -23.85 -0.32 5.54
CA THR A 34 -23.84 -1.78 5.68
C THR A 34 -24.88 -2.27 6.69
N SER A 35 -25.80 -3.15 6.29
CA SER A 35 -26.48 -4.07 7.22
C SER A 35 -27.19 -5.27 6.58
N LYS A 36 -26.84 -5.68 5.35
CA LYS A 36 -27.38 -6.91 4.75
C LYS A 36 -26.28 -7.79 4.16
N GLU A 37 -26.34 -9.09 4.46
CA GLU A 37 -25.62 -10.11 3.70
C GLU A 37 -25.94 -9.89 2.21
N CYS A 38 -24.87 -9.80 1.43
CA CYS A 38 -24.89 -9.22 0.10
C CYS A 38 -24.62 -10.32 -0.93
N ASP A 39 -25.62 -10.67 -1.73
CA ASP A 39 -25.43 -11.60 -2.83
C ASP A 39 -24.62 -10.93 -3.94
N THR A 40 -23.58 -11.60 -4.41
CA THR A 40 -22.68 -11.16 -5.49
C THR A 40 -22.50 -12.24 -6.55
N THR A 41 -23.27 -13.32 -6.49
CA THR A 41 -23.12 -14.49 -7.39
C THR A 41 -23.27 -14.12 -8.87
N ASP A 42 -24.15 -13.17 -9.18
CA ASP A 42 -24.48 -12.80 -10.55
C ASP A 42 -23.69 -11.61 -11.10
N PHE A 43 -22.75 -11.04 -10.35
CA PHE A 43 -21.91 -9.94 -10.85
C PHE A 43 -20.52 -9.88 -10.20
N VAL A 44 -19.57 -9.21 -10.85
CA VAL A 44 -18.24 -8.92 -10.30
C VAL A 44 -17.94 -7.45 -10.50
N TYR A 45 -17.51 -6.75 -9.46
CA TYR A 45 -17.09 -5.36 -9.55
C TYR A 45 -15.60 -5.21 -9.25
N GLN A 46 -14.82 -4.73 -10.22
CA GLN A 46 -13.39 -4.44 -10.08
C GLN A 46 -13.01 -3.26 -10.98
N ASN A 47 -12.14 -2.35 -10.49
CA ASN A 47 -11.62 -1.20 -11.26
C ASN A 47 -12.71 -0.37 -11.98
N LEU A 48 -13.75 0.05 -11.23
CA LEU A 48 -14.90 0.81 -11.77
C LEU A 48 -15.73 0.05 -12.82
N THR A 49 -15.47 -1.25 -13.02
CA THR A 49 -16.16 -2.09 -13.99
C THR A 49 -17.06 -3.10 -13.28
N LEU A 50 -18.37 -3.02 -13.51
CA LEU A 50 -19.40 -3.93 -13.04
C LEU A 50 -19.72 -4.97 -14.12
N GLN A 51 -19.18 -6.16 -13.99
CA GLN A 51 -19.44 -7.29 -14.89
C GLN A 51 -20.65 -8.09 -14.43
N VAL A 52 -21.78 -8.01 -15.15
CA VAL A 52 -23.01 -8.75 -14.82
C VAL A 52 -23.07 -10.06 -15.61
N LYS A 53 -23.03 -11.18 -14.88
CA LYS A 53 -22.94 -12.54 -15.40
C LYS A 53 -24.30 -13.17 -15.72
N ASN A 54 -25.34 -12.89 -14.93
CA ASN A 54 -26.64 -13.58 -15.05
C ASN A 54 -27.71 -12.73 -15.73
N SER A 55 -28.42 -13.31 -16.72
CA SER A 55 -29.47 -12.68 -17.53
C SER A 55 -30.71 -12.23 -16.77
N ASN A 56 -30.92 -12.69 -15.53
CA ASN A 56 -32.14 -12.39 -14.77
C ASN A 56 -32.12 -11.01 -14.07
N ILE A 57 -30.95 -10.35 -14.00
CA ILE A 57 -30.84 -8.98 -13.51
C ILE A 57 -31.52 -8.00 -14.50
N GLN A 58 -32.50 -7.25 -14.01
CA GLN A 58 -33.30 -6.30 -14.78
C GLN A 58 -32.97 -4.85 -14.45
N TYR A 59 -32.42 -4.58 -13.25
CA TYR A 59 -32.21 -3.23 -12.75
C TYR A 59 -30.79 -3.05 -12.20
N ILE A 60 -30.16 -1.91 -12.47
CA ILE A 60 -28.90 -1.48 -11.84
C ILE A 60 -29.13 -0.07 -11.29
N ASN A 61 -28.87 0.13 -10.01
CA ASN A 61 -29.08 1.40 -9.32
C ASN A 61 -27.80 1.88 -8.65
N CYS A 62 -27.28 3.04 -9.05
CA CYS A 62 -26.13 3.65 -8.40
C CYS A 62 -26.28 5.17 -8.32
N THR A 63 -26.43 5.68 -7.11
CA THR A 63 -26.69 7.11 -6.86
C THR A 63 -25.46 7.87 -6.39
N LEU A 64 -24.32 7.19 -6.19
CA LEU A 64 -23.14 7.74 -5.51
C LEU A 64 -21.86 7.77 -6.37
N LEU A 65 -21.73 6.89 -7.37
CA LEU A 65 -20.54 6.87 -8.23
C LEU A 65 -20.68 7.89 -9.37
N LYS A 66 -19.62 8.69 -9.58
CA LYS A 66 -19.54 9.64 -10.71
C LYS A 66 -19.33 8.96 -12.07
N TYR A 67 -18.75 7.76 -12.07
CA TYR A 67 -18.51 6.95 -13.26
C TYR A 67 -18.53 5.46 -12.93
N VAL A 68 -19.17 4.67 -13.80
CA VAL A 68 -19.14 3.20 -13.76
C VAL A 68 -19.13 2.65 -15.18
N GLU A 69 -18.28 1.66 -15.43
CA GLU A 69 -18.32 0.83 -16.64
C GLU A 69 -19.16 -0.42 -16.35
N ILE A 70 -20.17 -0.71 -17.16
CA ILE A 70 -21.03 -1.89 -16.97
C ILE A 70 -20.75 -2.84 -18.13
N ASN A 71 -20.40 -4.09 -17.81
CA ASN A 71 -20.12 -5.11 -18.80
C ASN A 71 -21.13 -6.26 -18.68
N LEU A 72 -21.91 -6.50 -19.73
CA LEU A 72 -22.89 -7.59 -19.74
C LEU A 72 -22.28 -8.81 -20.43
N VAL A 73 -22.26 -9.96 -19.74
CA VAL A 73 -21.66 -11.20 -20.27
C VAL A 73 -22.64 -11.99 -21.16
N LYS A 74 -23.95 -11.69 -21.11
CA LYS A 74 -25.01 -12.33 -21.92
C LYS A 74 -26.04 -11.31 -22.45
N GLN A 75 -26.58 -11.56 -23.66
CA GLN A 75 -27.55 -10.71 -24.35
C GLN A 75 -28.87 -10.59 -23.57
N ARG A 76 -29.48 -9.40 -23.64
CA ARG A 76 -30.74 -9.10 -22.95
C ARG A 76 -31.69 -8.30 -23.83
N LYS A 77 -32.99 -8.54 -23.66
CA LYS A 77 -34.06 -7.79 -24.35
C LYS A 77 -34.24 -6.37 -23.79
N ALA A 78 -34.09 -6.22 -22.47
CA ALA A 78 -34.18 -4.93 -21.78
C ALA A 78 -33.44 -4.99 -20.43
N MET A 79 -32.90 -3.84 -20.01
CA MET A 79 -32.35 -3.59 -18.68
C MET A 79 -32.54 -2.11 -18.36
N THR A 80 -32.86 -1.80 -17.11
CA THR A 80 -33.09 -0.42 -16.64
C THR A 80 -31.94 -0.02 -15.72
N ILE A 81 -31.34 1.13 -15.98
CA ILE A 81 -30.19 1.65 -15.23
C ILE A 81 -30.57 3.00 -14.64
N PHE A 82 -30.49 3.12 -13.31
CA PHE A 82 -30.74 4.34 -12.56
C PHE A 82 -29.40 4.89 -12.05
N LEU A 83 -29.00 6.07 -12.52
CA LEU A 83 -27.74 6.72 -12.12
C LEU A 83 -27.99 8.18 -11.73
N ASN A 84 -27.48 8.59 -10.57
CA ASN A 84 -27.54 9.99 -10.15
C ASN A 84 -26.18 10.65 -10.42
N TYR A 85 -26.14 11.62 -11.34
CA TYR A 85 -24.96 12.35 -11.85
C TYR A 85 -24.04 11.59 -12.84
N LYS A 86 -23.66 12.29 -13.93
CA LYS A 86 -23.42 11.73 -15.27
C LYS A 86 -22.00 11.19 -15.55
N ASN A 87 -21.91 9.90 -15.87
CA ASN A 87 -21.33 9.29 -17.09
C ASN A 87 -21.19 7.77 -16.85
N PHE A 88 -21.68 6.92 -17.75
CA PHE A 88 -21.42 5.47 -17.69
C PHE A 88 -21.05 4.95 -19.08
N ASN A 89 -20.28 3.87 -19.12
CA ASN A 89 -19.93 3.18 -20.35
C ASN A 89 -20.46 1.76 -20.31
N LEU A 90 -21.23 1.34 -21.32
CA LEU A 90 -21.81 -0.01 -21.39
C LEU A 90 -21.03 -0.80 -22.45
N LYS A 91 -20.38 -1.89 -22.03
CA LYS A 91 -19.68 -2.82 -22.93
C LYS A 91 -20.38 -4.19 -22.95
N TYR A 92 -20.31 -4.85 -24.09
CA TYR A 92 -20.81 -6.21 -24.27
C TYR A 92 -19.70 -7.06 -24.90
N ILE A 93 -19.45 -8.26 -24.37
CA ILE A 93 -18.26 -9.06 -24.72
C ILE A 93 -18.40 -9.76 -26.08
N ASP A 94 -19.60 -9.88 -26.65
CA ASP A 94 -19.80 -10.64 -27.90
C ASP A 94 -20.41 -9.76 -29.00
N ASN A 95 -19.65 -9.47 -30.06
CA ASN A 95 -19.90 -8.43 -31.09
C ASN A 95 -21.12 -8.66 -32.02
N LYS A 96 -22.26 -9.12 -31.50
CA LYS A 96 -23.55 -9.15 -32.20
C LYS A 96 -24.63 -8.74 -31.20
N TYR A 97 -25.53 -7.83 -31.58
CA TYR A 97 -26.97 -8.08 -31.69
C TYR A 97 -27.76 -6.88 -32.23
N ASN A 98 -28.81 -7.23 -32.97
CA ASN A 98 -29.94 -6.37 -33.36
C ASN A 98 -30.92 -6.23 -32.18
N ASN A 99 -31.49 -5.02 -32.02
CA ASN A 99 -32.72 -4.70 -31.28
C ASN A 99 -32.79 -5.07 -29.78
N ALA A 100 -32.13 -4.32 -28.90
CA ALA A 100 -32.46 -4.27 -27.47
C ALA A 100 -32.77 -2.82 -27.05
N ALA A 101 -33.87 -2.62 -26.31
CA ALA A 101 -34.29 -1.32 -25.80
C ALA A 101 -33.83 -1.16 -24.34
N PHE A 102 -33.10 -0.08 -24.05
CA PHE A 102 -32.67 0.27 -22.68
C PHE A 102 -33.49 1.47 -22.21
N ASN A 103 -34.07 1.39 -21.00
CA ASN A 103 -34.84 2.48 -20.42
C ASN A 103 -33.99 3.13 -19.31
N THR A 104 -33.60 4.40 -19.49
CA THR A 104 -32.89 5.18 -18.47
C THR A 104 -33.87 6.20 -17.89
N SER A 105 -34.28 6.02 -16.63
CA SER A 105 -35.12 6.98 -15.94
C SER A 105 -34.27 7.86 -15.03
N ASN A 106 -34.29 9.17 -15.29
CA ASN A 106 -33.84 10.20 -14.35
C ASN A 106 -35.12 10.88 -13.83
N ASP A 107 -35.26 10.98 -12.52
CA ASP A 107 -36.33 11.70 -11.81
C ASP A 107 -35.58 12.69 -10.87
N ILE A 108 -35.85 14.00 -10.73
CA ILE A 108 -37.13 14.75 -10.70
C ILE A 108 -36.94 16.26 -11.07
N ASP A 109 -37.95 16.79 -11.78
CA ASP A 109 -38.55 18.15 -11.99
C ASP A 109 -37.82 19.49 -11.78
N TYR A 110 -37.88 20.36 -12.81
CA TYR A 110 -38.95 21.38 -12.95
C TYR A 110 -39.02 21.91 -14.40
N ASN A 111 -40.23 21.98 -14.96
CA ASN A 111 -40.65 22.45 -16.30
C ASN A 111 -40.72 21.40 -17.43
N ASN A 112 -41.84 20.66 -17.43
CA ASN A 112 -42.64 20.21 -18.57
C ASN A 112 -41.92 19.96 -19.91
N ASN A 113 -41.41 18.74 -20.09
CA ASN A 113 -41.65 17.88 -21.26
C ASN A 113 -40.93 16.54 -21.09
N ILE A 114 -41.68 15.50 -20.68
CA ILE A 114 -41.18 14.13 -20.65
C ILE A 114 -41.11 13.62 -22.09
N ARG A 115 -39.90 13.51 -22.64
CA ARG A 115 -39.61 12.63 -23.76
C ARG A 115 -38.80 11.45 -23.25
N ASN A 116 -39.35 10.25 -23.43
CA ASN A 116 -38.60 9.00 -23.38
C ASN A 116 -37.31 9.21 -24.18
N LYS A 117 -36.14 9.15 -23.53
CA LYS A 117 -34.89 8.94 -24.25
C LYS A 117 -34.80 7.46 -24.58
N MET A 118 -35.56 7.06 -25.60
CA MET A 118 -35.04 6.08 -26.52
C MET A 118 -33.67 6.56 -27.01
N HIS A 119 -32.80 5.64 -27.38
CA HIS A 119 -31.55 5.96 -28.05
C HIS A 119 -31.84 6.70 -29.37
N GLU A 120 -32.08 8.02 -29.32
CA GLU A 120 -32.15 8.88 -30.48
C GLU A 120 -30.71 9.28 -30.83
N ARG A 121 -30.04 8.47 -31.66
CA ARG A 121 -29.19 9.08 -32.68
C ARG A 121 -30.12 9.66 -33.72
N LYS A 122 -30.51 10.93 -33.60
CA LYS A 122 -30.87 11.69 -34.80
C LYS A 122 -29.57 12.09 -35.47
N ASN A 123 -29.08 11.22 -36.35
CA ASN A 123 -28.13 11.62 -37.38
C ASN A 123 -28.90 12.54 -38.32
N TYR A 124 -28.82 13.85 -38.09
CA TYR A 124 -29.10 14.80 -39.16
C TYR A 124 -27.77 15.07 -39.86
N ILE A 125 -27.81 15.10 -41.18
CA ILE A 125 -26.70 15.51 -42.00
C ILE A 125 -27.06 16.87 -42.62
N ASN A 126 -26.10 17.78 -42.68
CA ASN A 126 -26.27 19.04 -43.40
C ASN A 126 -25.94 18.82 -44.88
N CYS A 127 -26.94 18.90 -45.75
CA CYS A 127 -26.80 18.78 -47.19
C CYS A 127 -27.03 20.14 -47.84
N ASN A 128 -25.95 20.79 -48.26
CA ASN A 128 -25.98 22.07 -48.99
C ASN A 128 -26.86 23.15 -48.32
N GLY A 129 -26.76 23.27 -46.99
CA GLY A 129 -27.45 24.30 -46.20
C GLY A 129 -28.74 23.84 -45.51
N LEU A 130 -29.24 22.62 -45.81
CA LEU A 130 -30.43 22.05 -45.19
C LEU A 130 -30.06 20.87 -44.26
N ASN A 131 -30.50 20.92 -43.00
CA ASN A 131 -30.32 19.81 -42.06
C ASN A 131 -31.41 18.76 -42.27
N VAL A 132 -31.06 17.62 -42.86
CA VAL A 132 -32.00 16.54 -43.16
C VAL A 132 -31.81 15.39 -42.19
N ILE A 133 -32.87 15.07 -41.44
CA ILE A 133 -32.91 14.02 -40.43
C ILE A 133 -33.10 12.66 -41.12
N ASN A 134 -32.41 11.61 -40.64
CA ASN A 134 -32.48 10.25 -41.19
C ASN A 134 -31.98 10.17 -42.64
N CYS A 135 -31.00 11.04 -42.96
CA CYS A 135 -30.31 11.06 -44.23
C CYS A 135 -28.95 10.37 -44.09
N LEU A 136 -28.68 9.42 -44.97
CA LEU A 136 -27.43 8.65 -45.02
C LEU A 136 -26.41 9.26 -45.98
N GLU A 137 -26.86 9.97 -47.02
CA GLU A 137 -26.00 10.52 -48.06
C GLU A 137 -26.62 11.79 -48.67
N CYS A 138 -25.83 12.83 -48.90
CA CYS A 138 -26.29 14.08 -49.53
C CYS A 138 -26.23 14.03 -51.06
N MET A 139 -27.14 14.74 -51.72
CA MET A 139 -27.00 15.01 -53.16
C MET A 139 -25.87 16.01 -53.41
N THR A 140 -25.12 15.81 -54.50
CA THR A 140 -24.01 16.70 -54.89
C THR A 140 -24.48 17.97 -55.59
N ASP A 141 -25.53 17.88 -56.42
CA ASP A 141 -26.00 18.97 -57.29
C ASP A 141 -27.32 19.63 -56.83
N TYR A 142 -27.91 19.15 -55.73
CA TYR A 142 -29.20 19.61 -55.19
C TYR A 142 -29.16 19.80 -53.67
N ILE A 143 -30.15 20.51 -53.12
CA ILE A 143 -30.25 20.78 -51.69
C ILE A 143 -31.08 19.66 -51.05
N GLY A 144 -30.43 18.75 -50.33
CA GLY A 144 -31.10 17.70 -49.57
C GLY A 144 -30.52 16.29 -49.75
N CYS A 145 -31.30 15.30 -49.33
CA CYS A 145 -30.84 13.93 -49.17
C CYS A 145 -30.88 13.10 -50.45
N ALA A 146 -29.84 12.32 -50.72
CA ALA A 146 -29.79 11.33 -51.80
C ALA A 146 -30.31 9.96 -51.34
N LEU A 147 -30.07 9.59 -50.07
CA LEU A 147 -30.42 8.27 -49.53
C LEU A 147 -30.94 8.38 -48.10
N CYS A 148 -32.16 7.89 -47.86
CA CYS A 148 -32.77 7.89 -46.53
C CYS A 148 -32.46 6.61 -45.73
N GLU A 149 -32.45 6.72 -44.41
CA GLU A 149 -32.39 5.56 -43.52
C GLU A 149 -33.60 4.64 -43.73
N GLN A 150 -33.41 3.34 -43.47
CA GLN A 150 -34.42 2.32 -43.71
C GLN A 150 -35.72 2.62 -42.93
N GLY A 151 -36.86 2.67 -43.65
CA GLY A 151 -38.16 3.05 -43.09
C GLY A 151 -38.59 4.48 -43.40
N TYR A 152 -37.74 5.29 -44.03
CA TYR A 152 -38.03 6.65 -44.50
C TYR A 152 -37.99 6.73 -46.03
N THR A 153 -38.89 7.52 -46.60
CA THR A 153 -39.05 7.73 -48.04
C THR A 153 -38.55 9.11 -48.43
N LEU A 154 -37.83 9.19 -49.55
CA LEU A 154 -37.33 10.43 -50.10
C LEU A 154 -38.44 11.18 -50.86
N VAL A 155 -38.67 12.43 -50.47
CA VAL A 155 -39.64 13.34 -51.09
C VAL A 155 -38.99 14.70 -51.36
N TYR A 156 -39.54 15.49 -52.28
CA TYR A 156 -39.03 16.84 -52.57
C TYR A 156 -40.12 17.91 -52.50
N GLY A 157 -39.77 19.08 -51.97
CA GLY A 157 -40.63 20.26 -51.89
C GLY A 157 -40.05 21.42 -52.69
N MET A 158 -40.87 22.42 -53.02
CA MET A 158 -40.43 23.65 -53.69
C MET A 158 -40.44 24.80 -52.69
N ILE A 159 -39.27 25.31 -52.32
CA ILE A 159 -39.12 26.49 -51.45
C ILE A 159 -38.23 27.49 -52.19
N ASN A 160 -38.72 28.73 -52.39
CA ASN A 160 -37.99 29.79 -53.11
C ASN A 160 -37.45 29.35 -54.50
N ALA A 161 -38.24 28.57 -55.25
CA ALA A 161 -37.91 28.04 -56.58
C ALA A 161 -36.76 27.02 -56.65
N LEU A 162 -36.30 26.50 -55.51
CA LEU A 162 -35.34 25.39 -55.43
C LEU A 162 -36.03 24.11 -54.90
N LYS A 163 -35.58 22.95 -55.38
CA LYS A 163 -36.07 21.64 -54.93
C LYS A 163 -35.29 21.20 -53.70
N GLU A 164 -35.98 21.05 -52.58
CA GLU A 164 -35.43 20.55 -51.33
C GLU A 164 -35.85 19.10 -51.10
N TYR A 165 -34.88 18.21 -50.87
CA TYR A 165 -35.10 16.77 -50.74
C TYR A 165 -34.97 16.28 -49.29
N ILE A 166 -36.05 15.72 -48.73
CA ILE A 166 -36.13 15.30 -47.33
C ILE A 166 -36.59 13.85 -47.16
N CYS A 167 -36.24 13.26 -46.02
CA CYS A 167 -36.61 11.89 -45.65
C CYS A 167 -37.79 11.90 -44.67
N THR A 168 -38.89 11.22 -45.01
CA THR A 168 -40.10 11.17 -44.19
C THR A 168 -40.68 9.76 -44.08
N ASN A 169 -41.28 9.43 -42.94
CA ASN A 169 -42.00 8.17 -42.72
C ASN A 169 -43.54 8.36 -42.75
N LEU A 170 -44.01 9.54 -43.17
CA LEU A 170 -45.43 9.86 -43.32
C LEU A 170 -46.06 9.16 -44.54
N THR A 171 -47.37 8.96 -44.50
CA THR A 171 -48.13 8.29 -45.57
C THR A 171 -48.35 9.20 -46.78
N PHE A 172 -48.67 8.61 -47.95
CA PHE A 172 -48.84 9.32 -49.23
C PHE A 172 -49.82 10.50 -49.16
N SER A 173 -50.90 10.33 -48.40
CA SER A 173 -51.95 11.35 -48.27
C SER A 173 -51.55 12.53 -47.38
N GLU A 174 -50.57 12.35 -46.49
CA GLU A 174 -50.15 13.34 -45.48
C GLU A 174 -49.14 14.34 -46.04
N TYR A 175 -48.25 13.96 -46.96
CA TYR A 175 -47.24 14.89 -47.49
C TYR A 175 -47.71 15.74 -48.69
N ILE A 176 -48.71 15.30 -49.46
CA ILE A 176 -49.30 16.12 -50.53
C ILE A 176 -50.00 17.35 -49.95
N GLN A 177 -50.64 17.20 -48.78
CA GLN A 177 -51.24 18.31 -48.02
C GLN A 177 -50.20 19.35 -47.55
N MET A 178 -48.91 18.98 -47.53
CA MET A 178 -47.79 19.82 -47.09
C MET A 178 -46.93 20.35 -48.25
N GLY A 179 -47.29 20.07 -49.52
CA GLY A 179 -46.63 20.63 -50.70
C GLY A 179 -45.44 19.85 -51.27
N TYR A 180 -45.28 18.56 -50.95
CA TYR A 180 -44.15 17.72 -51.39
C TYR A 180 -44.53 16.66 -52.46
N ASN A 181 -43.58 16.28 -53.33
CA ASN A 181 -43.70 15.34 -54.47
C ASN A 181 -42.66 14.20 -54.42
N LYS A 182 -42.83 13.13 -55.22
CA LYS A 182 -41.98 11.90 -55.21
C LYS A 182 -40.91 11.92 -56.32
N TRP A 183 -39.71 11.34 -56.10
CA TRP A 183 -38.57 11.36 -57.07
C TRP A 183 -38.12 9.96 -57.59
N TRP A 184 -38.12 9.72 -58.93
CA TRP A 184 -37.90 8.40 -59.56
C TRP A 184 -37.11 8.50 -60.90
N ASN A 185 -36.18 7.55 -61.20
CA ASN A 185 -35.30 7.50 -62.40
C ASN A 185 -35.73 6.43 -63.46
N GLU A 186 -35.08 6.46 -64.64
CA GLU A 186 -35.39 5.71 -65.87
C GLU A 186 -35.28 4.16 -65.84
N ASN A 187 -34.73 3.53 -64.79
CA ASN A 187 -34.52 2.07 -64.73
C ASN A 187 -35.56 1.29 -63.90
N TRP A 188 -36.65 1.92 -63.46
CA TRP A 188 -37.62 1.33 -62.52
C TRP A 188 -39.07 1.54 -62.99
N ARG A 189 -39.94 0.52 -62.80
CA ARG A 189 -41.40 0.66 -63.04
C ARG A 189 -42.19 0.59 -61.73
N TYR A 190 -43.22 1.44 -61.59
CA TYR A 190 -44.20 1.32 -60.52
C TYR A 190 -45.22 0.23 -60.86
N ASN A 191 -45.44 -0.69 -59.93
CA ASN A 191 -46.53 -1.65 -60.04
C ASN A 191 -47.73 -1.15 -59.22
N GLU A 192 -48.77 -0.67 -59.92
CA GLU A 192 -49.98 -0.11 -59.33
C GLU A 192 -50.76 -1.11 -58.48
N SER A 193 -50.64 -2.41 -58.74
CA SER A 193 -51.37 -3.46 -57.99
C SER A 193 -50.76 -3.75 -56.62
N THR A 194 -49.46 -3.49 -56.45
CA THR A 194 -48.71 -3.87 -55.23
C THR A 194 -48.12 -2.68 -54.47
N GLY A 195 -48.17 -1.47 -55.05
CA GLY A 195 -47.66 -0.24 -54.42
C GLY A 195 -46.13 -0.17 -54.28
N LYS A 196 -45.37 -0.90 -55.12
CA LYS A 196 -43.89 -1.05 -55.02
C LYS A 196 -43.18 -0.75 -56.34
N CYS A 197 -41.89 -0.37 -56.28
CA CYS A 197 -40.99 -0.25 -57.44
C CYS A 197 -40.40 -1.63 -57.80
N CYS A 198 -40.34 -1.99 -59.08
CA CYS A 198 -39.66 -3.21 -59.55
C CYS A 198 -38.62 -2.88 -60.64
N ALA A 199 -37.52 -3.64 -60.67
CA ALA A 199 -36.55 -3.63 -61.77
C ALA A 199 -37.18 -4.17 -63.07
N ILE A 200 -36.73 -3.69 -64.23
CA ILE A 200 -37.21 -4.11 -65.55
C ILE A 200 -36.98 -5.63 -65.74
N ASN A 201 -37.96 -6.35 -66.31
CA ASN A 201 -37.94 -7.81 -66.57
C ASN A 201 -37.96 -8.75 -65.35
N CYS A 202 -38.24 -8.23 -64.15
CA CYS A 202 -38.50 -9.05 -62.96
C CYS A 202 -39.93 -9.64 -62.96
N SER A 203 -40.10 -10.88 -62.47
CA SER A 203 -41.43 -11.51 -62.35
C SER A 203 -42.25 -10.82 -61.26
N SER A 204 -43.50 -10.43 -61.58
CA SER A 204 -44.35 -9.54 -60.76
C SER A 204 -44.61 -10.01 -59.33
N ASN A 205 -44.46 -11.31 -59.06
CA ASN A 205 -44.79 -11.92 -57.76
C ASN A 205 -43.60 -11.93 -56.78
N THR A 206 -42.44 -11.36 -57.14
CA THR A 206 -41.22 -11.41 -56.30
C THR A 206 -40.60 -10.04 -55.99
N CYS A 207 -41.34 -8.94 -56.16
CA CYS A 207 -40.82 -7.60 -55.89
C CYS A 207 -40.62 -7.32 -54.38
N SER A 208 -39.40 -6.94 -54.00
CA SER A 208 -38.99 -6.59 -52.63
C SER A 208 -39.15 -5.08 -52.34
N THR A 209 -39.19 -4.70 -51.06
CA THR A 209 -39.25 -3.31 -50.59
C THR A 209 -37.87 -2.69 -50.29
N SER A 210 -36.78 -3.38 -50.60
CA SER A 210 -35.40 -2.94 -50.33
C SER A 210 -34.62 -2.75 -51.63
N PHE A 211 -33.85 -1.66 -51.73
CA PHE A 211 -32.95 -1.38 -52.86
C PHE A 211 -31.80 -2.39 -53.01
N THR A 212 -31.54 -3.20 -51.99
CA THR A 212 -30.44 -4.18 -51.97
C THR A 212 -30.83 -5.59 -52.40
N VAL A 213 -32.12 -5.90 -52.59
CA VAL A 213 -32.58 -7.22 -53.06
C VAL A 213 -33.62 -7.01 -54.17
N SER A 214 -33.15 -6.87 -55.40
CA SER A 214 -33.89 -6.22 -56.48
C SER A 214 -34.77 -7.16 -57.33
N CYS A 215 -34.52 -8.48 -57.31
CA CYS A 215 -35.39 -9.49 -57.95
C CYS A 215 -35.06 -10.90 -57.42
N ALA A 216 -36.05 -11.77 -57.16
CA ALA A 216 -35.80 -13.16 -56.77
C ALA A 216 -35.94 -14.15 -57.94
N THR A 217 -36.79 -13.85 -58.94
CA THR A 217 -36.91 -14.63 -60.18
C THR A 217 -37.19 -13.73 -61.39
N CYS A 218 -36.47 -13.96 -62.48
CA CYS A 218 -36.58 -13.20 -63.73
C CYS A 218 -37.63 -13.79 -64.66
N ALA A 219 -38.25 -12.95 -65.51
CA ALA A 219 -39.08 -13.45 -66.60
C ALA A 219 -38.21 -14.22 -67.62
N SER A 220 -38.69 -15.34 -68.16
CA SER A 220 -37.97 -16.05 -69.23
C SER A 220 -37.82 -15.15 -70.47
N PRO A 221 -36.68 -15.14 -71.20
CA PRO A 221 -35.48 -16.00 -71.10
C PRO A 221 -34.32 -15.42 -70.25
N TYR A 222 -34.59 -14.53 -69.29
CA TYR A 222 -33.57 -13.87 -68.50
C TYR A 222 -33.19 -14.70 -67.26
N GLN A 223 -31.91 -14.71 -66.88
CA GLN A 223 -31.39 -15.32 -65.67
C GLN A 223 -30.98 -14.27 -64.64
N LEU A 224 -31.17 -14.61 -63.37
CA LEU A 224 -30.81 -13.76 -62.24
C LEU A 224 -29.30 -13.87 -61.99
N VAL A 225 -28.57 -12.76 -62.13
CA VAL A 225 -27.15 -12.66 -61.78
C VAL A 225 -27.01 -11.55 -60.74
N GLY A 226 -26.63 -11.93 -59.52
CA GLY A 226 -26.71 -11.05 -58.36
C GLY A 226 -28.16 -10.66 -58.08
N TYR A 227 -28.49 -9.38 -58.23
CA TYR A 227 -29.83 -8.84 -57.96
C TYR A 227 -30.55 -8.33 -59.22
N SER A 228 -29.99 -8.52 -60.42
CA SER A 228 -30.54 -8.03 -61.69
C SER A 228 -30.73 -9.15 -62.72
N CYS A 229 -31.67 -8.96 -63.65
CA CYS A 229 -32.04 -9.94 -64.66
C CYS A 229 -31.30 -9.71 -65.98
N TYR A 230 -30.48 -10.68 -66.41
CA TYR A 230 -29.66 -10.61 -67.62
C TYR A 230 -30.03 -11.68 -68.63
N TYR A 231 -29.80 -11.43 -69.92
CA TYR A 231 -30.21 -12.36 -70.98
C TYR A 231 -29.32 -13.61 -71.01
N ASN A 232 -29.91 -14.80 -70.92
CA ASN A 232 -29.16 -16.05 -70.88
C ASN A 232 -28.96 -16.64 -72.28
N GLY A 233 -28.00 -16.07 -73.02
CA GLY A 233 -27.66 -16.49 -74.38
C GLY A 233 -26.72 -15.52 -75.08
N CYS A 234 -25.55 -15.26 -74.49
CA CYS A 234 -24.51 -14.43 -75.11
C CYS A 234 -24.00 -15.08 -76.40
N THR A 235 -24.12 -14.40 -77.54
CA THR A 235 -23.47 -14.81 -78.80
C THR A 235 -22.11 -14.12 -79.01
N VAL A 236 -21.76 -13.14 -78.14
CA VAL A 236 -20.47 -12.42 -78.19
C VAL A 236 -19.33 -13.30 -77.66
N LEU A 237 -18.32 -13.52 -78.50
CA LEU A 237 -17.15 -14.35 -78.21
C LEU A 237 -16.33 -13.78 -77.03
N ASN A 238 -15.93 -14.64 -76.09
CA ASN A 238 -15.14 -14.31 -74.90
C ASN A 238 -15.79 -13.31 -73.92
N CYS A 239 -17.11 -13.15 -73.98
CA CYS A 239 -17.89 -12.37 -73.02
C CYS A 239 -18.31 -13.23 -71.80
N GLU A 240 -18.27 -12.64 -70.60
CA GLU A 240 -18.70 -13.27 -69.34
C GLU A 240 -20.16 -12.95 -69.01
N THR A 241 -20.59 -11.70 -69.20
CA THR A 241 -21.99 -11.29 -68.98
C THR A 241 -22.47 -10.36 -70.10
N CYS A 242 -23.73 -10.50 -70.53
CA CYS A 242 -24.32 -9.67 -71.59
C CYS A 242 -25.63 -9.00 -71.15
N TYR A 243 -25.87 -7.81 -71.68
CA TYR A 243 -27.14 -7.10 -71.52
C TYR A 243 -28.22 -7.61 -72.49
N SER A 244 -27.81 -8.03 -73.68
CA SER A 244 -28.63 -8.70 -74.70
C SER A 244 -27.79 -9.75 -75.41
N SER A 245 -28.33 -10.52 -76.36
CA SER A 245 -27.54 -11.49 -77.14
C SER A 245 -26.27 -10.88 -77.76
N SER A 246 -26.27 -9.58 -78.07
CA SER A 246 -25.24 -8.90 -78.90
C SER A 246 -24.41 -7.83 -78.18
N VAL A 247 -24.68 -7.55 -76.90
CA VAL A 247 -24.01 -6.48 -76.13
C VAL A 247 -23.36 -7.06 -74.87
N CYS A 248 -22.03 -7.12 -74.88
CA CYS A 248 -21.23 -7.60 -73.76
C CYS A 248 -21.04 -6.50 -72.71
N THR A 249 -21.29 -6.82 -71.44
CA THR A 249 -21.10 -5.90 -70.30
C THR A 249 -19.86 -6.21 -69.48
N THR A 250 -19.36 -7.45 -69.53
CA THR A 250 -18.09 -7.84 -68.89
C THR A 250 -17.38 -8.89 -69.76
N CYS A 251 -16.12 -8.66 -70.12
CA CYS A 251 -15.30 -9.66 -70.82
C CYS A 251 -14.73 -10.71 -69.84
N LYS A 252 -14.50 -11.94 -70.31
CA LYS A 252 -13.83 -12.98 -69.51
C LYS A 252 -12.42 -12.54 -69.11
N SER A 253 -11.94 -13.00 -67.96
CA SER A 253 -10.58 -12.73 -67.46
C SER A 253 -9.51 -12.97 -68.54
N GLY A 254 -8.63 -11.99 -68.75
CA GLY A 254 -7.60 -11.98 -69.82
C GLY A 254 -8.02 -11.32 -71.15
N TYR A 255 -9.23 -10.78 -71.25
CA TYR A 255 -9.76 -10.10 -72.44
C TYR A 255 -10.27 -8.69 -72.10
N THR A 256 -10.10 -7.72 -73.01
CA THR A 256 -10.55 -6.33 -72.86
C THR A 256 -11.52 -5.92 -73.96
N PHE A 257 -12.40 -4.95 -73.69
CA PHE A 257 -13.30 -4.40 -74.70
C PHE A 257 -12.52 -3.75 -75.84
N LYS A 258 -12.77 -4.20 -77.07
CA LYS A 258 -12.47 -3.40 -78.26
C LYS A 258 -13.67 -2.51 -78.63
N ASN A 259 -14.87 -3.06 -78.45
CA ASN A 259 -16.17 -2.37 -78.49
C ASN A 259 -17.21 -3.23 -77.74
N SER A 260 -18.45 -2.73 -77.63
CA SER A 260 -19.56 -3.39 -76.92
C SER A 260 -19.99 -4.75 -77.49
N SER A 261 -19.44 -5.17 -78.63
CA SER A 261 -19.75 -6.44 -79.30
C SER A 261 -18.52 -7.34 -79.49
N TYR A 262 -17.35 -7.01 -78.93
CA TYR A 262 -16.12 -7.78 -79.12
C TYR A 262 -15.09 -7.59 -77.99
N CYS A 263 -14.68 -8.70 -77.37
CA CYS A 263 -13.61 -8.78 -76.37
C CYS A 263 -12.33 -9.35 -77.00
N GLU A 264 -11.24 -8.59 -77.01
CA GLU A 264 -9.96 -8.99 -77.58
C GLU A 264 -9.00 -9.48 -76.48
N LYS A 265 -8.23 -10.54 -76.77
CA LYS A 265 -7.26 -11.11 -75.83
C LYS A 265 -6.17 -10.07 -75.57
N ASN A 266 -5.95 -9.71 -74.30
CA ASN A 266 -5.00 -8.67 -73.94
C ASN A 266 -3.57 -9.13 -74.35
N PRO A 267 -2.85 -8.43 -75.25
CA PRO A 267 -1.57 -8.92 -75.76
C PRO A 267 -0.43 -8.85 -74.74
N ILE A 268 -0.65 -8.23 -73.57
CA ILE A 268 0.35 -8.06 -72.52
C ILE A 268 -0.30 -8.42 -71.18
N ILE A 269 0.00 -9.63 -70.67
CA ILE A 269 -0.29 -10.00 -69.28
C ILE A 269 0.83 -9.44 -68.43
N ILE A 270 0.57 -8.40 -67.64
CA ILE A 270 1.52 -7.88 -66.65
C ILE A 270 1.36 -8.74 -65.40
N SER A 271 2.40 -9.51 -65.05
CA SER A 271 2.40 -10.35 -63.86
C SER A 271 2.14 -9.52 -62.59
N ASN A 272 1.37 -10.08 -61.67
CA ASN A 272 1.00 -9.46 -60.38
C ASN A 272 0.24 -8.13 -60.52
N CYS A 273 -0.57 -7.97 -61.57
CA CYS A 273 -1.45 -6.81 -61.78
C CYS A 273 -2.94 -7.19 -61.65
N THR A 274 -3.69 -6.46 -60.81
CA THR A 274 -5.10 -6.73 -60.51
C THR A 274 -6.09 -5.79 -61.20
N ALA A 275 -5.64 -4.63 -61.69
CA ALA A 275 -6.48 -3.70 -62.44
C ALA A 275 -5.71 -3.04 -63.61
N TYR A 276 -6.41 -2.83 -64.73
CA TYR A 276 -5.86 -2.30 -65.97
C TYR A 276 -6.65 -1.09 -66.47
N SER A 277 -5.98 -0.16 -67.15
CA SER A 277 -6.57 0.84 -68.02
C SER A 277 -5.94 0.71 -69.41
N GLY A 278 -6.66 0.08 -70.34
CA GLY A 278 -6.11 -0.35 -71.63
C GLY A 278 -5.00 -1.40 -71.46
N SER A 279 -3.80 -1.11 -71.98
CA SER A 279 -2.59 -1.94 -71.86
C SER A 279 -1.71 -1.58 -70.66
N SER A 280 -2.12 -0.65 -69.81
CA SER A 280 -1.36 -0.19 -68.63
C SER A 280 -1.95 -0.76 -67.35
N CYS A 281 -1.09 -1.26 -66.46
CA CYS A 281 -1.47 -1.65 -65.11
C CYS A 281 -1.76 -0.39 -64.26
N THR A 282 -2.90 -0.39 -63.58
CA THR A 282 -3.30 0.71 -62.67
C THR A 282 -3.30 0.27 -61.20
N LYS A 283 -3.27 -1.04 -60.91
CA LYS A 283 -3.17 -1.58 -59.55
C LYS A 283 -2.50 -2.94 -59.53
N CYS A 284 -1.52 -3.12 -58.65
CA CYS A 284 -0.81 -4.39 -58.48
C CYS A 284 -1.53 -5.35 -57.50
N GLU A 285 -1.12 -6.61 -57.46
CA GLU A 285 -1.49 -7.57 -56.42
C GLU A 285 -0.94 -7.12 -55.06
N SER A 286 -1.55 -7.62 -53.97
CA SER A 286 -1.05 -7.35 -52.62
C SER A 286 0.45 -7.72 -52.51
N ASN A 287 1.22 -6.87 -51.84
CA ASN A 287 2.68 -6.97 -51.66
C ASN A 287 3.51 -6.50 -52.87
N TYR A 288 2.88 -5.95 -53.91
CA TYR A 288 3.57 -5.34 -55.06
C TYR A 288 3.14 -3.87 -55.22
N TYR A 289 4.02 -3.04 -55.74
CA TYR A 289 3.74 -1.65 -56.09
C TYR A 289 4.00 -1.39 -57.57
N LEU A 290 3.36 -0.34 -58.10
CA LEU A 290 3.49 0.06 -59.50
C LEU A 290 4.81 0.81 -59.71
N LEU A 291 5.82 0.15 -60.29
CA LEU A 291 7.09 0.82 -60.63
C LEU A 291 6.92 1.72 -61.87
N ASN A 292 6.17 1.23 -62.84
CA ASN A 292 5.73 1.95 -64.04
C ASN A 292 4.44 1.30 -64.57
N SER A 293 3.79 1.91 -65.56
CA SER A 293 2.53 1.44 -66.14
C SER A 293 2.57 0.02 -66.73
N THR A 294 3.74 -0.62 -66.80
CA THR A 294 3.94 -1.96 -67.37
C THR A 294 4.54 -2.98 -66.40
N PHE A 295 4.85 -2.63 -65.15
CA PHE A 295 5.58 -3.51 -64.24
C PHE A 295 5.22 -3.30 -62.76
N CYS A 296 4.81 -4.38 -62.10
CA CYS A 296 4.57 -4.47 -60.66
C CYS A 296 5.79 -5.07 -59.96
N GLN A 297 6.43 -4.31 -59.07
CA GLN A 297 7.61 -4.75 -58.32
C GLN A 297 7.22 -5.15 -56.90
N LEU A 298 7.83 -6.22 -56.38
CA LEU A 298 7.62 -6.68 -55.01
C LEU A 298 8.06 -5.60 -54.00
N CYS A 299 7.25 -5.36 -52.97
CA CYS A 299 7.62 -4.52 -51.84
C CYS A 299 8.89 -5.05 -51.17
N ASP A 300 9.67 -4.16 -50.55
CA ASP A 300 10.82 -4.59 -49.76
C ASP A 300 10.39 -5.54 -48.62
N THR A 301 11.19 -6.55 -48.35
CA THR A 301 10.92 -7.57 -47.32
C THR A 301 10.77 -6.99 -45.92
N THR A 302 11.31 -5.79 -45.67
CA THR A 302 11.16 -5.07 -44.40
C THR A 302 9.78 -4.44 -44.22
N CYS A 303 8.98 -4.28 -45.27
CA CYS A 303 7.66 -3.64 -45.21
C CYS A 303 6.52 -4.55 -44.69
N GLY A 304 6.82 -5.75 -44.17
CA GLY A 304 5.78 -6.68 -43.68
C GLY A 304 4.74 -7.03 -44.74
N SER A 305 5.18 -7.13 -46.00
CA SER A 305 4.34 -7.42 -47.17
C SER A 305 3.36 -6.29 -47.57
N SER A 306 3.51 -5.05 -47.11
CA SER A 306 2.63 -3.95 -47.58
C SER A 306 3.39 -2.66 -47.86
N CYS A 307 3.25 -2.12 -49.08
CA CYS A 307 3.76 -0.82 -49.48
C CYS A 307 2.76 -0.05 -50.34
N SER A 308 2.91 1.28 -50.40
CA SER A 308 2.03 2.19 -51.13
C SER A 308 2.26 2.12 -52.64
N ASP A 309 1.19 1.93 -53.42
CA ASP A 309 1.22 1.89 -54.89
C ASP A 309 1.73 3.20 -55.54
N SER A 310 1.56 4.35 -54.88
CA SER A 310 1.89 5.67 -55.43
C SER A 310 3.26 6.19 -54.99
N THR A 311 3.59 6.03 -53.70
CA THR A 311 4.84 6.55 -53.12
C THR A 311 5.94 5.52 -53.03
N ARG A 312 5.59 4.22 -53.10
CA ARG A 312 6.47 3.05 -52.90
C ARG A 312 6.91 2.86 -51.45
N TYR A 313 6.47 3.71 -50.53
CA TYR A 313 6.84 3.64 -49.13
C TYR A 313 6.13 2.50 -48.42
N CYS A 314 6.80 1.88 -47.45
CA CYS A 314 6.20 0.85 -46.62
C CYS A 314 4.91 1.36 -45.94
N SER A 315 3.83 0.61 -46.05
CA SER A 315 2.55 0.86 -45.35
C SER A 315 2.38 -0.01 -44.10
N SER A 316 3.26 -0.99 -43.92
CA SER A 316 3.51 -1.71 -42.67
C SER A 316 5.00 -2.03 -42.54
N CYS A 317 5.42 -2.63 -41.43
CA CYS A 317 6.78 -3.15 -41.28
C CYS A 317 6.71 -4.58 -40.76
N SER A 318 7.73 -5.38 -41.07
CA SER A 318 7.93 -6.69 -40.47
C SER A 318 8.16 -6.56 -38.95
N SER A 319 7.91 -7.62 -38.19
CA SER A 319 8.08 -7.62 -36.73
C SER A 319 9.46 -7.10 -36.32
N GLU A 320 9.52 -6.30 -35.25
CA GLU A 320 10.74 -5.67 -34.71
C GLU A 320 11.37 -4.58 -35.60
N LEU A 321 10.68 -4.16 -36.65
CA LEU A 321 11.06 -3.01 -37.48
C LEU A 321 10.06 -1.85 -37.32
N VAL A 322 10.52 -0.64 -37.62
CA VAL A 322 9.74 0.60 -37.58
C VAL A 322 9.94 1.43 -38.84
N TYR A 323 9.02 2.36 -39.10
CA TYR A 323 9.20 3.32 -40.18
C TYR A 323 10.48 4.16 -39.98
N THR A 324 11.19 4.41 -41.08
CA THR A 324 12.22 5.45 -41.13
C THR A 324 11.59 6.83 -40.97
N ASN A 325 12.36 7.83 -40.52
CA ASN A 325 11.94 9.23 -40.53
C ASN A 325 12.93 10.08 -41.35
N PRO A 326 12.58 10.51 -42.59
CA PRO A 326 11.25 10.39 -43.23
C PRO A 326 10.90 8.97 -43.70
N LYS A 327 9.61 8.68 -43.91
CA LYS A 327 9.14 7.37 -44.42
C LYS A 327 9.81 7.04 -45.75
N SER A 328 10.24 5.78 -45.90
CA SER A 328 10.96 5.31 -47.09
C SER A 328 10.39 3.98 -47.61
N THR A 329 11.03 3.45 -48.64
CA THR A 329 10.75 2.13 -49.22
C THR A 329 11.21 0.96 -48.35
N GLN A 330 11.87 1.24 -47.21
CA GLN A 330 12.37 0.24 -46.26
C GLN A 330 12.01 0.66 -44.82
N CYS A 331 11.88 -0.33 -43.94
CA CYS A 331 11.80 -0.11 -42.51
C CYS A 331 13.18 -0.26 -41.85
N GLU A 332 13.40 0.43 -40.72
CA GLU A 332 14.65 0.37 -39.95
C GLU A 332 14.47 -0.44 -38.67
N VAL A 333 15.57 -1.01 -38.17
CA VAL A 333 15.61 -1.71 -36.88
C VAL A 333 15.45 -0.73 -35.70
N CYS A 334 14.90 -1.21 -34.57
CA CYS A 334 14.63 -0.38 -33.39
C CYS A 334 15.87 0.44 -32.92
N SER A 335 17.07 -0.15 -33.00
CA SER A 335 18.31 0.47 -32.55
C SER A 335 18.78 1.66 -33.39
N ASN A 336 18.32 1.76 -34.65
CA ASN A 336 18.58 2.93 -35.50
C ASN A 336 17.67 4.11 -35.12
N PHE A 337 16.43 3.81 -34.71
CA PHE A 337 15.50 4.80 -34.19
C PHE A 337 15.96 5.35 -32.84
N ASP A 338 16.35 4.47 -31.92
CA ASP A 338 16.92 4.82 -30.62
C ASP A 338 17.95 3.76 -30.20
N SER A 339 19.20 4.18 -30.03
CA SER A 339 20.31 3.30 -29.64
C SER A 339 20.11 2.57 -28.30
N LYS A 340 19.17 3.02 -27.46
CA LYS A 340 18.81 2.41 -26.18
C LYS A 340 17.55 1.54 -26.27
N CYS A 341 16.95 1.42 -27.45
CA CYS A 341 15.77 0.59 -27.67
C CYS A 341 16.15 -0.81 -28.15
N VAL A 342 15.70 -1.83 -27.41
CA VAL A 342 15.90 -3.24 -27.73
C VAL A 342 14.73 -3.75 -28.57
N GLU A 343 13.50 -3.44 -28.14
CA GLU A 343 12.28 -3.84 -28.84
C GLU A 343 11.35 -2.64 -29.03
N CYS A 344 10.72 -2.54 -30.19
CA CYS A 344 9.84 -1.44 -30.55
C CYS A 344 8.44 -1.92 -30.95
N LEU A 345 7.45 -1.04 -30.86
CA LEU A 345 6.06 -1.29 -31.24
C LEU A 345 5.89 -1.14 -32.75
N THR A 346 6.18 -2.21 -33.50
CA THR A 346 5.98 -2.26 -34.95
C THR A 346 4.58 -1.82 -35.37
N PRO A 347 4.42 -0.96 -36.39
CA PRO A 347 5.46 -0.34 -37.23
C PRO A 347 5.87 1.08 -36.74
N ASN A 348 5.35 1.54 -35.60
CA ASN A 348 5.53 2.91 -35.13
C ASN A 348 6.87 3.08 -34.42
N ARG A 349 7.49 4.27 -34.55
CA ARG A 349 8.73 4.65 -33.87
C ARG A 349 8.49 4.86 -32.37
N GLN A 350 8.21 3.77 -31.66
CA GLN A 350 7.96 3.76 -30.23
C GLN A 350 8.65 2.56 -29.61
N CYS A 351 9.44 2.79 -28.58
CA CYS A 351 10.11 1.72 -27.87
C CYS A 351 9.17 1.00 -26.91
N ARG A 352 9.26 -0.33 -26.87
CA ARG A 352 8.57 -1.22 -25.93
C ARG A 352 9.49 -1.67 -24.80
N VAL A 353 10.73 -2.02 -25.13
CA VAL A 353 11.73 -2.51 -24.17
C VAL A 353 13.04 -1.80 -24.42
N CYS A 354 13.59 -1.18 -23.38
CA CYS A 354 14.86 -0.47 -23.44
C CYS A 354 16.02 -1.31 -22.90
N THR A 355 17.24 -0.88 -23.15
CA THR A 355 18.45 -1.44 -22.52
C THR A 355 18.46 -1.16 -21.02
N ASN A 356 19.18 -1.97 -20.24
CA ASN A 356 19.34 -1.78 -18.79
C ASN A 356 19.72 -0.33 -18.45
N GLY A 357 19.01 0.25 -17.48
CA GLY A 357 19.17 1.65 -17.08
C GLY A 357 18.28 2.66 -17.82
N TYR A 358 17.43 2.18 -18.72
CA TYR A 358 16.49 3.00 -19.46
C TYR A 358 15.11 2.35 -19.50
N TYR A 359 14.06 3.14 -19.75
CA TYR A 359 12.69 2.69 -19.95
C TYR A 359 11.92 3.58 -20.95
N PRO A 360 10.83 3.09 -21.56
CA PRO A 360 10.04 3.85 -22.53
C PRO A 360 9.37 5.09 -21.91
N SER A 361 9.59 6.25 -22.53
CA SER A 361 8.90 7.48 -22.18
C SER A 361 7.45 7.46 -22.67
N SER A 362 6.51 7.80 -21.78
CA SER A 362 5.09 7.95 -22.11
C SER A 362 4.79 9.13 -23.04
N THR A 363 5.71 10.10 -23.14
CA THR A 363 5.53 11.32 -23.95
C THR A 363 6.29 11.27 -25.27
N ASN A 364 7.56 10.85 -25.23
CA ASN A 364 8.45 10.98 -26.38
C ASN A 364 8.64 9.68 -27.16
N SER A 365 8.06 8.56 -26.68
CA SER A 365 8.19 7.22 -27.30
C SER A 365 9.62 6.67 -27.45
N ASN A 366 10.63 7.41 -26.97
CA ASN A 366 12.05 7.02 -26.88
C ASN A 366 12.37 6.48 -25.48
N CYS A 367 13.52 5.85 -25.34
CA CYS A 367 14.07 5.40 -24.07
C CYS A 367 14.66 6.57 -23.28
N ILE A 368 14.24 6.71 -22.03
CA ILE A 368 14.78 7.68 -21.06
C ILE A 368 15.45 6.94 -19.90
N SER A 369 16.43 7.57 -19.26
CA SER A 369 17.16 6.94 -18.16
C SER A 369 16.27 6.68 -16.95
N CYS A 370 16.59 5.67 -16.14
CA CYS A 370 16.01 5.50 -14.81
C CYS A 370 16.13 6.79 -13.98
N ASP A 371 15.20 7.00 -13.05
CA ASP A 371 15.26 8.13 -12.14
C ASP A 371 16.57 8.10 -11.30
N SER A 372 17.08 9.28 -10.96
CA SER A 372 18.31 9.43 -10.18
C SER A 372 18.27 8.81 -8.78
N THR A 373 17.07 8.58 -8.23
CA THR A 373 16.87 7.90 -6.95
C THR A 373 16.93 6.37 -7.07
N CYS A 374 16.94 5.84 -8.28
CA CYS A 374 17.14 4.43 -8.59
C CYS A 374 18.61 4.12 -8.84
N ALA A 375 19.00 2.86 -8.60
CA ALA A 375 20.27 2.38 -9.10
C ALA A 375 20.31 2.50 -10.63
N SER A 376 21.50 2.69 -11.20
CA SER A 376 21.67 2.98 -12.63
C SER A 376 21.10 1.91 -13.57
N THR A 377 20.94 0.67 -13.11
CA THR A 377 20.26 -0.43 -13.82
C THR A 377 19.10 -1.02 -13.01
N GLY A 378 18.62 -0.28 -12.01
CA GLY A 378 17.66 -0.75 -11.01
C GLY A 378 16.20 -0.53 -11.37
N CYS A 379 15.89 0.09 -12.51
CA CYS A 379 14.51 0.25 -12.98
C CYS A 379 14.12 -0.79 -14.04
N ASN A 380 12.84 -1.13 -14.08
CA ASN A 380 12.27 -2.03 -15.07
C ASN A 380 12.34 -1.42 -16.48
N THR A 381 12.85 -2.17 -17.44
CA THR A 381 13.13 -1.71 -18.81
C THR A 381 11.90 -1.49 -19.68
N GLN A 382 10.70 -1.76 -19.17
CA GLN A 382 9.41 -1.59 -19.86
C GLN A 382 8.53 -0.54 -19.17
N THR A 383 8.52 -0.53 -17.84
CA THR A 383 7.61 0.33 -17.06
C THR A 383 8.31 1.49 -16.38
N GLY A 384 9.64 1.45 -16.24
CA GLY A 384 10.42 2.40 -15.45
C GLY A 384 10.32 2.19 -13.95
N ALA A 385 9.55 1.21 -13.47
CA ALA A 385 9.38 0.97 -12.05
C ALA A 385 10.71 0.65 -11.37
N CYS A 386 11.01 1.34 -10.27
CA CYS A 386 12.25 1.25 -9.54
C CYS A 386 12.27 0.01 -8.64
N GLY A 387 13.01 -1.02 -9.04
CA GLY A 387 13.21 -2.24 -8.26
C GLY A 387 14.38 -2.17 -7.28
N THR A 388 15.29 -1.21 -7.45
CA THR A 388 16.42 -1.01 -6.54
C THR A 388 16.79 0.47 -6.46
N CYS A 389 16.79 1.01 -5.25
CA CYS A 389 17.18 2.40 -4.99
C CYS A 389 18.69 2.59 -4.98
N VAL A 390 19.14 3.82 -5.23
CA VAL A 390 20.55 4.17 -5.41
C VAL A 390 21.42 3.93 -4.16
N SER A 391 20.85 4.08 -2.97
CA SER A 391 21.55 3.91 -1.70
C SER A 391 20.57 3.63 -0.54
N ASN A 392 21.09 3.25 0.62
CA ASN A 392 20.33 2.98 1.85
C ASN A 392 19.69 4.25 2.47
N GLN A 393 19.75 5.40 1.81
CA GLN A 393 18.97 6.61 2.14
C GLN A 393 17.60 6.64 1.45
N TYR A 394 17.35 5.70 0.53
CA TYR A 394 16.13 5.64 -0.28
C TYR A 394 15.49 4.25 -0.20
N THR A 395 14.17 4.23 -0.25
CA THR A 395 13.36 3.01 -0.28
C THR A 395 12.29 3.08 -1.36
N ILE A 396 11.89 1.92 -1.85
CA ILE A 396 10.80 1.77 -2.81
C ILE A 396 9.49 2.29 -2.20
N ILE A 397 8.71 3.03 -3.01
CA ILE A 397 7.39 3.56 -2.64
C ILE A 397 6.31 2.49 -2.85
N SER A 398 6.32 1.88 -4.04
CA SER A 398 5.46 0.80 -4.51
C SER A 398 6.13 0.07 -5.69
N GLU A 399 5.62 -1.10 -6.06
CA GLU A 399 6.12 -1.91 -7.19
C GLU A 399 5.97 -1.24 -8.56
N THR A 400 5.18 -0.17 -8.64
CA THR A 400 4.92 0.58 -9.89
C THR A 400 5.58 1.95 -9.93
N SER A 401 6.18 2.40 -8.83
CA SER A 401 6.76 3.75 -8.78
C SER A 401 8.07 3.81 -9.56
N VAL A 402 8.22 4.84 -10.38
CA VAL A 402 9.45 5.08 -11.17
C VAL A 402 10.56 5.75 -10.35
N THR A 403 10.27 6.11 -9.10
CA THR A 403 11.19 6.81 -8.18
C THR A 403 11.22 6.11 -6.83
N CYS A 404 12.31 6.27 -6.09
CA CYS A 404 12.36 5.96 -4.67
C CYS A 404 12.08 7.21 -3.82
N GLN A 405 11.63 7.02 -2.59
CA GLN A 405 11.51 8.08 -1.59
C GLN A 405 12.61 7.95 -0.54
N THR A 406 12.94 9.03 0.16
CA THR A 406 13.93 8.99 1.24
C THR A 406 13.42 8.20 2.45
N CYS A 407 14.33 7.64 3.25
CA CYS A 407 13.97 6.93 4.47
C CYS A 407 13.18 7.81 5.45
N SER A 408 13.55 9.09 5.58
CA SER A 408 12.87 10.05 6.45
C SER A 408 11.45 10.40 6.00
N SER A 409 11.17 10.36 4.69
CA SER A 409 9.82 10.52 4.16
C SER A 409 8.98 9.25 4.32
N PHE A 410 9.62 8.07 4.37
CA PHE A 410 8.96 6.81 4.72
C PHE A 410 8.57 6.76 6.21
N ASP A 411 9.52 7.11 7.08
CA ASP A 411 9.36 7.20 8.54
C ASP A 411 10.39 8.21 9.06
N SER A 412 9.93 9.21 9.80
CA SER A 412 10.78 10.29 10.32
C SER A 412 11.92 9.80 11.24
N ASN A 413 11.78 8.62 11.83
CA ASN A 413 12.77 8.02 12.72
C ASN A 413 13.68 7.01 12.01
N CYS A 414 13.50 6.81 10.70
CA CYS A 414 14.31 5.88 9.92
C CYS A 414 15.54 6.57 9.32
N VAL A 415 16.72 6.08 9.70
CA VAL A 415 18.02 6.61 9.24
C VAL A 415 18.50 5.87 7.99
N GLU A 416 18.36 4.55 7.97
CA GLU A 416 18.69 3.72 6.82
C GLU A 416 17.55 2.76 6.51
N CYS A 417 17.22 2.59 5.23
CA CYS A 417 16.14 1.75 4.75
C CYS A 417 16.62 0.81 3.65
N SER A 418 15.86 -0.25 3.41
CA SER A 418 16.19 -1.25 2.39
C SER A 418 16.03 -0.66 0.99
N THR A 419 17.02 -0.90 0.13
CA THR A 419 17.03 -0.43 -1.25
C THR A 419 16.10 -1.22 -2.17
N ILE A 420 15.67 -2.41 -1.74
CA ILE A 420 14.89 -3.36 -2.56
C ILE A 420 13.48 -3.63 -2.02
N SER A 421 13.15 -3.08 -0.85
CA SER A 421 11.85 -3.30 -0.22
C SER A 421 11.49 -2.16 0.71
N ARG A 422 10.21 -1.85 0.87
CA ARG A 422 9.74 -0.76 1.72
C ARG A 422 9.84 -1.06 3.22
N LYS A 423 11.06 -0.97 3.77
CA LYS A 423 11.38 -1.34 5.15
C LYS A 423 12.50 -0.47 5.72
N CYS A 424 12.37 -0.09 6.98
CA CYS A 424 13.49 0.49 7.70
C CYS A 424 14.49 -0.60 8.11
N THR A 425 15.78 -0.26 8.12
CA THR A 425 16.89 -1.17 8.49
C THR A 425 17.71 -0.62 9.66
N LYS A 426 17.65 0.69 9.90
CA LYS A 426 18.27 1.34 11.05
C LYS A 426 17.48 2.58 11.44
N CYS A 427 17.19 2.69 12.73
CA CYS A 427 16.43 3.79 13.28
C CYS A 427 17.32 4.80 14.02
N THR A 428 16.73 5.92 14.42
CA THR A 428 17.35 6.86 15.36
C THR A 428 17.55 6.23 16.74
N SER A 429 18.44 6.82 17.56
CA SER A 429 18.68 6.38 18.94
C SER A 429 17.36 6.26 19.72
N GLY A 430 17.22 5.17 20.48
CA GLY A 430 16.00 4.86 21.22
C GLY A 430 14.88 4.16 20.43
N MET A 431 15.14 3.80 19.17
CA MET A 431 14.21 3.05 18.34
C MET A 431 14.92 1.96 17.54
N TYR A 432 14.17 0.98 17.04
CA TYR A 432 14.66 -0.09 16.18
C TYR A 432 13.60 -0.50 15.13
N PRO A 433 13.99 -1.15 14.02
CA PRO A 433 13.05 -1.54 12.98
C PRO A 433 12.07 -2.63 13.43
N SER A 434 10.79 -2.45 13.15
CA SER A 434 9.79 -3.50 13.31
C SER A 434 10.03 -4.64 12.31
N THR A 435 9.88 -5.88 12.79
CA THR A 435 9.90 -7.07 11.94
C THR A 435 8.55 -7.37 11.30
N THR A 436 7.52 -6.60 11.63
CA THR A 436 6.16 -6.73 11.09
C THR A 436 5.77 -5.50 10.30
N SER A 437 4.95 -5.69 9.27
CA SER A 437 4.40 -4.60 8.45
C SER A 437 3.71 -3.56 9.36
N PRO A 438 4.01 -2.25 9.21
CA PRO A 438 4.63 -1.60 8.05
C PRO A 438 6.17 -1.52 8.04
N PHE A 439 6.88 -2.26 8.89
CA PHE A 439 8.36 -2.27 8.97
C PHE A 439 8.97 -0.88 9.28
N THR A 440 8.25 -0.10 10.08
CA THR A 440 8.64 1.21 10.60
C THR A 440 9.46 1.09 11.89
N CYS A 441 10.03 2.19 12.34
CA CYS A 441 10.74 2.27 13.61
C CYS A 441 9.77 2.21 14.79
N VAL A 442 10.13 1.42 15.79
CA VAL A 442 9.40 1.29 17.06
C VAL A 442 10.35 1.58 18.22
N SER A 443 9.82 2.12 19.31
CA SER A 443 10.63 2.46 20.48
C SER A 443 11.27 1.23 21.11
N CYS A 444 12.47 1.40 21.68
CA CYS A 444 13.03 0.40 22.58
C CYS A 444 12.09 0.12 23.75
N ASP A 445 12.30 -1.03 24.41
CA ASP A 445 11.61 -1.32 25.66
C ASP A 445 11.97 -0.30 26.76
N SER A 446 11.00 0.06 27.60
CA SER A 446 11.18 1.06 28.65
C SER A 446 12.29 0.70 29.66
N THR A 447 12.59 -0.59 29.80
CA THR A 447 13.64 -1.09 30.69
C THR A 447 15.06 -0.76 30.21
N CYS A 448 15.26 -0.40 28.94
CA CYS A 448 16.52 0.18 28.44
C CYS A 448 16.39 1.59 27.84
N SER A 449 15.18 2.13 27.75
CA SER A 449 14.89 3.50 27.28
C SER A 449 15.53 3.81 25.93
N ASN A 450 16.69 4.47 25.89
CA ASN A 450 17.38 4.82 24.65
C ASN A 450 18.57 3.90 24.33
N GLY A 451 18.83 2.93 25.20
CA GLY A 451 20.01 2.07 25.20
C GLY A 451 19.86 0.76 24.42
N CYS A 452 18.94 0.68 23.45
CA CYS A 452 18.85 -0.49 22.57
C CYS A 452 19.53 -0.25 21.23
N ASN A 453 20.04 -1.34 20.66
CA ASN A 453 20.67 -1.35 19.35
C ASN A 453 19.68 -0.90 18.27
N THR A 454 20.06 0.08 17.47
CA THR A 454 19.19 0.74 16.48
C THR A 454 18.80 -0.11 15.26
N GLN A 455 19.30 -1.36 15.16
CA GLN A 455 19.00 -2.30 14.08
C GLN A 455 18.26 -3.55 14.58
N THR A 456 18.59 -4.04 15.78
CA THR A 456 18.04 -5.31 16.30
C THR A 456 17.00 -5.10 17.41
N GLY A 457 17.06 -3.95 18.10
CA GLY A 457 16.27 -3.65 19.28
C GLY A 457 16.75 -4.32 20.56
N TYR A 458 17.90 -5.02 20.53
CA TYR A 458 18.47 -5.61 21.75
C TYR A 458 19.00 -4.52 22.67
N CYS A 459 18.68 -4.60 23.96
CA CYS A 459 19.19 -3.66 24.95
C CYS A 459 20.71 -3.87 25.13
N GLU A 460 21.49 -2.83 24.87
CA GLU A 460 22.94 -2.79 25.09
C GLU A 460 23.27 -2.15 26.46
N THR A 461 22.41 -1.23 26.91
CA THR A 461 22.49 -0.62 28.25
C THR A 461 21.11 -0.51 28.86
N CYS A 462 20.97 -0.90 30.13
CA CYS A 462 19.70 -0.83 30.85
C CYS A 462 19.49 0.51 31.57
N SER A 463 18.22 0.89 31.74
CA SER A 463 17.80 2.03 32.56
C SER A 463 18.17 1.83 34.03
N SER A 464 18.13 2.89 34.84
CA SER A 464 18.30 2.78 36.30
C SER A 464 17.32 1.76 36.89
N GLN A 465 17.77 0.95 37.84
CA GLN A 465 17.01 -0.15 38.48
C GLN A 465 16.82 -1.42 37.62
N TYR A 466 17.45 -1.48 36.45
CA TYR A 466 17.44 -2.64 35.56
C TYR A 466 18.85 -3.11 35.20
N THR A 467 18.95 -4.38 34.83
CA THR A 467 20.18 -5.09 34.50
C THR A 467 19.93 -6.02 33.30
N PRO A 468 20.96 -6.47 32.57
CA PRO A 468 20.77 -7.41 31.48
C PRO A 468 19.94 -8.63 31.91
N ALA A 469 18.95 -8.98 31.09
CA ALA A 469 18.13 -10.17 31.28
C ALA A 469 18.97 -11.46 31.33
N ILE A 470 18.43 -12.51 31.97
CA ILE A 470 19.14 -13.78 32.15
C ILE A 470 19.45 -14.47 30.81
N THR A 471 18.53 -14.38 29.84
CA THR A 471 18.73 -14.84 28.47
C THR A 471 19.17 -13.67 27.61
N GLN A 472 20.35 -13.78 27.00
CA GLN A 472 20.93 -12.78 26.12
C GLN A 472 21.14 -13.34 24.69
N PRO A 473 21.01 -12.52 23.64
CA PRO A 473 20.58 -11.11 23.65
C PRO A 473 19.07 -10.96 23.94
N SER A 474 18.65 -9.84 24.55
CA SER A 474 17.24 -9.55 24.86
C SER A 474 16.84 -8.13 24.45
N LYS A 475 15.57 -7.96 24.07
CA LYS A 475 14.96 -6.65 23.79
C LYS A 475 14.50 -5.90 25.05
N PHE A 476 14.62 -6.53 26.21
CA PHE A 476 14.26 -5.97 27.51
C PHE A 476 15.33 -6.30 28.56
N CYS A 477 15.40 -5.50 29.60
CA CYS A 477 16.21 -5.71 30.79
C CYS A 477 15.35 -6.25 31.95
N SER A 478 15.97 -6.92 32.90
CA SER A 478 15.30 -7.39 34.12
C SER A 478 15.52 -6.41 35.28
N SER A 479 14.59 -6.35 36.23
CA SER A 479 14.76 -5.55 37.45
C SER A 479 15.96 -6.05 38.27
N CYS A 480 16.65 -5.16 39.01
CA CYS A 480 17.73 -5.54 39.93
C CYS A 480 17.33 -6.66 40.90
N ASN A 481 16.08 -6.66 41.36
CA ASN A 481 15.54 -7.67 42.29
C ASN A 481 15.53 -9.10 41.70
N SER A 482 15.69 -9.23 40.38
CA SER A 482 15.81 -10.53 39.71
C SER A 482 17.20 -11.16 39.82
N ILE A 483 18.21 -10.39 40.26
CA ILE A 483 19.53 -10.93 40.64
C ILE A 483 19.41 -11.49 42.07
N ASP A 484 18.98 -10.64 43.00
CA ASP A 484 18.79 -10.95 44.41
C ASP A 484 17.67 -10.04 44.96
N PRO A 485 16.71 -10.55 45.75
CA PRO A 485 15.63 -9.74 46.34
C PRO A 485 16.13 -8.57 47.21
N ASN A 486 17.34 -8.64 47.75
CA ASN A 486 17.95 -7.59 48.56
C ASN A 486 18.83 -6.63 47.74
N CYS A 487 18.86 -6.75 46.40
CA CYS A 487 19.67 -5.88 45.56
C CYS A 487 18.98 -4.52 45.32
N ASN A 488 19.57 -3.44 45.84
CA ASN A 488 19.06 -2.07 45.70
C ASN A 488 19.40 -1.43 44.35
N THR A 489 20.64 -1.63 43.88
CA THR A 489 21.09 -1.11 42.59
C THR A 489 21.94 -2.15 41.89
N CYS A 490 21.92 -2.15 40.56
CA CYS A 490 22.60 -3.13 39.74
C CYS A 490 23.26 -2.46 38.53
N SER A 491 24.21 -3.16 37.92
CA SER A 491 24.92 -2.69 36.73
C SER A 491 23.97 -2.68 35.51
N SER A 492 24.10 -1.63 34.71
CA SER A 492 23.32 -1.44 33.48
C SER A 492 23.84 -2.26 32.29
N THR A 493 25.07 -2.78 32.38
CA THR A 493 25.74 -3.52 31.29
C THR A 493 26.12 -4.95 31.68
N GLU A 494 26.18 -5.26 32.97
CA GLU A 494 26.49 -6.58 33.49
C GLU A 494 25.42 -7.02 34.49
N ARG A 495 25.12 -8.32 34.54
CA ARG A 495 24.15 -8.89 35.49
C ARG A 495 24.76 -9.00 36.90
N LYS A 496 25.05 -7.85 37.52
CA LYS A 496 25.68 -7.72 38.86
C LYS A 496 24.94 -6.71 39.71
N CYS A 497 24.81 -7.02 41.00
CA CYS A 497 24.38 -6.10 42.03
C CYS A 497 25.54 -5.16 42.41
N LEU A 498 25.26 -3.86 42.51
CA LEU A 498 26.21 -2.81 42.89
C LEU A 498 26.01 -2.34 44.34
N SER A 499 24.79 -2.45 44.87
CA SER A 499 24.51 -2.19 46.28
C SER A 499 23.32 -3.01 46.77
N CYS A 500 23.35 -3.36 48.05
CA CYS A 500 22.32 -4.16 48.70
C CYS A 500 21.54 -3.32 49.73
N ALA A 501 20.34 -3.77 50.06
CA ALA A 501 19.55 -3.26 51.17
C ALA A 501 20.25 -3.58 52.49
N SER A 502 20.20 -2.67 53.47
CA SER A 502 20.69 -2.96 54.82
C SER A 502 19.86 -4.10 55.45
N PRO A 503 20.46 -5.08 56.15
CA PRO A 503 21.87 -5.19 56.55
C PRO A 503 22.66 -6.18 55.66
N TYR A 504 22.66 -5.99 54.34
CA TYR A 504 23.40 -6.83 53.40
C TYR A 504 24.48 -6.03 52.67
N PHE A 505 25.56 -6.72 52.29
CA PHE A 505 26.63 -6.18 51.45
C PHE A 505 26.78 -7.03 50.18
N VAL A 506 27.49 -6.51 49.17
CA VAL A 506 27.65 -7.19 47.88
C VAL A 506 28.67 -8.31 48.03
N GLY A 507 28.29 -9.54 47.67
CA GLY A 507 29.23 -10.67 47.67
C GLY A 507 30.33 -10.51 46.62
N ASN A 508 31.46 -11.22 46.79
CA ASN A 508 32.65 -11.09 45.92
C ASN A 508 32.39 -11.24 44.40
N SER A 509 31.36 -12.00 44.01
CA SER A 509 31.00 -12.21 42.61
C SER A 509 30.11 -11.09 42.02
N GLY A 510 29.56 -10.21 42.87
CA GLY A 510 28.52 -9.26 42.52
C GLY A 510 27.16 -9.92 42.21
N ALA A 511 27.03 -11.24 42.37
CA ALA A 511 25.83 -11.98 41.96
C ALA A 511 24.76 -12.07 43.05
N ASN A 512 25.10 -11.79 44.31
CA ASN A 512 24.22 -11.97 45.45
C ASN A 512 24.54 -10.98 46.57
N CYS A 513 23.54 -10.71 47.41
CA CYS A 513 23.67 -9.93 48.61
C CYS A 513 23.93 -10.87 49.80
N VAL A 514 24.98 -10.59 50.57
CA VAL A 514 25.37 -11.38 51.74
C VAL A 514 25.02 -10.59 52.99
N GLN A 515 24.35 -11.24 53.94
CA GLN A 515 23.97 -10.60 55.19
C GLN A 515 25.23 -10.29 56.03
N CYS A 516 25.26 -9.14 56.70
CA CYS A 516 26.28 -8.84 57.70
C CYS A 516 26.31 -9.94 58.79
N ASP A 517 27.46 -10.14 59.45
CA ASP A 517 27.57 -11.04 60.60
C ASP A 517 26.57 -10.64 61.70
N SER A 518 26.01 -11.63 62.41
CA SER A 518 24.96 -11.40 63.41
C SER A 518 25.40 -10.57 64.61
N SER A 519 26.71 -10.45 64.86
CA SER A 519 27.28 -9.55 65.86
C SER A 519 27.19 -8.07 65.47
N CYS A 520 26.80 -7.77 64.21
CA CYS A 520 26.78 -6.44 63.64
C CYS A 520 25.35 -5.99 63.35
N SER A 521 25.05 -4.72 63.64
CA SER A 521 23.77 -4.11 63.27
C SER A 521 23.81 -3.53 61.85
N SER A 522 24.98 -3.08 61.39
CA SER A 522 25.24 -2.71 60.00
C SER A 522 26.70 -2.96 59.61
N CYS A 523 26.94 -3.15 58.32
CA CYS A 523 28.28 -3.31 57.74
C CYS A 523 28.43 -2.47 56.45
N ASP A 524 29.68 -2.24 56.04
CA ASP A 524 30.02 -1.52 54.81
C ASP A 524 29.95 -2.43 53.57
N ALA A 525 30.34 -1.89 52.41
CA ALA A 525 30.29 -2.60 51.13
C ALA A 525 31.18 -3.86 51.08
N ASN A 526 32.17 -3.98 51.97
CA ASN A 526 33.08 -5.12 52.06
C ASN A 526 32.67 -6.10 53.19
N GLY A 527 31.56 -5.83 53.87
CA GLY A 527 31.11 -6.61 55.01
C GLY A 527 31.80 -6.26 56.33
N TYR A 528 32.59 -5.19 56.40
CA TYR A 528 33.15 -4.74 57.68
C TYR A 528 32.09 -4.04 58.51
N CYS A 529 32.00 -4.39 59.79
CA CYS A 529 30.97 -3.85 60.65
C CYS A 529 31.20 -2.36 60.85
N THR A 530 30.14 -1.58 60.65
CA THR A 530 30.11 -0.12 60.86
C THR A 530 29.36 0.25 62.13
N SER A 531 28.59 -0.70 62.68
CA SER A 531 27.88 -0.61 63.95
C SER A 531 27.62 -2.01 64.49
N CYS A 532 27.73 -2.19 65.81
CA CYS A 532 27.53 -3.49 66.47
C CYS A 532 26.07 -3.71 66.92
N ALA A 533 25.67 -4.97 67.00
CA ALA A 533 24.43 -5.35 67.68
C ALA A 533 24.57 -5.14 69.20
N SER A 534 23.45 -5.17 69.93
CA SER A 534 23.49 -5.11 71.40
C SER A 534 24.31 -6.26 71.99
N ASN A 535 25.02 -6.00 73.09
CA ASN A 535 25.99 -6.92 73.71
C ASN A 535 27.28 -7.20 72.91
N TYR A 536 27.60 -6.34 71.93
CA TYR A 536 28.87 -6.35 71.22
C TYR A 536 29.50 -4.95 71.18
N VAL A 537 30.81 -4.91 70.95
CA VAL A 537 31.59 -3.67 70.77
C VAL A 537 32.50 -3.77 69.56
N MET A 538 32.88 -2.62 68.99
CA MET A 538 33.75 -2.58 67.82
C MET A 538 35.19 -3.04 68.16
N TYR A 539 35.86 -3.66 67.20
CA TYR A 539 37.32 -3.84 67.24
C TYR A 539 38.07 -2.52 67.09
N ASP A 540 39.37 -2.52 67.41
CA ASP A 540 40.25 -1.36 67.18
C ASP A 540 40.61 -1.16 65.71
N THR A 541 40.57 -2.24 64.94
CA THR A 541 40.71 -2.23 63.48
C THR A 541 39.41 -2.69 62.84
N GLN A 542 39.22 -2.36 61.55
CA GLN A 542 38.10 -2.89 60.77
C GLN A 542 38.05 -4.41 60.84
N ASN A 543 36.86 -4.94 61.08
CA ASN A 543 36.62 -6.37 61.21
C ASN A 543 35.21 -6.69 60.70
N THR A 544 35.02 -7.87 60.14
CA THR A 544 33.72 -8.35 59.64
C THR A 544 32.81 -8.85 60.78
N LYS A 545 33.30 -8.81 62.03
CA LYS A 545 32.56 -9.17 63.24
C LYS A 545 32.78 -8.12 64.32
N CYS A 546 31.84 -8.00 65.23
CA CYS A 546 32.04 -7.27 66.47
C CYS A 546 32.55 -8.19 67.58
N LYS A 547 33.21 -7.61 68.57
CA LYS A 547 33.74 -8.30 69.73
C LYS A 547 32.62 -8.46 70.77
N SER A 548 32.42 -9.66 71.32
CA SER A 548 31.44 -9.86 72.39
C SER A 548 31.85 -9.10 73.65
N CYS A 549 30.90 -8.77 74.53
CA CYS A 549 31.23 -8.12 75.81
C CYS A 549 32.26 -8.87 76.64
N THR A 550 32.11 -10.20 76.70
CA THR A 550 33.03 -11.04 77.48
C THR A 550 34.43 -11.08 76.88
N ASP A 551 34.56 -11.00 75.55
CA ASP A 551 35.88 -10.92 74.90
C ASP A 551 36.49 -9.52 75.01
N PHE A 552 35.68 -8.46 75.04
CA PHE A 552 36.14 -7.10 75.29
C PHE A 552 36.73 -6.95 76.69
N ASP A 553 36.01 -7.47 77.68
CA ASP A 553 36.40 -7.53 79.07
C ASP A 553 35.69 -8.72 79.75
N SER A 554 36.48 -9.61 80.37
CA SER A 554 35.95 -10.80 81.05
C SER A 554 34.97 -10.47 82.18
N ASN A 555 35.07 -9.29 82.78
CA ASN A 555 34.20 -8.79 83.85
C ASN A 555 32.99 -8.01 83.32
N CYS A 556 32.84 -7.81 82.01
CA CYS A 556 31.72 -7.12 81.42
C CYS A 556 30.52 -8.04 81.16
N GLU A 557 29.34 -7.64 81.61
CA GLU A 557 28.08 -8.37 81.43
C GLU A 557 27.34 -7.94 80.16
N THR A 558 27.12 -6.62 80.02
CA THR A 558 26.38 -6.05 78.89
C THR A 558 27.13 -4.90 78.25
N CYS A 559 26.89 -4.69 76.96
CA CYS A 559 27.44 -3.59 76.17
C CYS A 559 26.31 -2.94 75.39
N PRO A 560 26.41 -1.62 75.13
CA PRO A 560 25.33 -0.86 74.51
C PRO A 560 25.10 -1.23 73.03
N GLY A 561 26.09 -1.82 72.36
CA GLY A 561 26.09 -1.95 70.89
C GLY A 561 26.46 -0.64 70.20
N GLY A 562 26.15 -0.53 68.91
CA GLY A 562 26.48 0.67 68.15
C GLY A 562 27.99 0.82 67.92
N ASN A 563 28.48 2.05 68.06
CA ASN A 563 29.89 2.39 67.87
C ASN A 563 30.64 2.58 69.20
N GLU A 564 29.97 2.38 70.32
CA GLU A 564 30.53 2.62 71.64
C GLU A 564 31.39 1.43 72.10
N LYS A 565 32.64 1.73 72.50
CA LYS A 565 33.60 0.74 72.99
C LYS A 565 33.64 0.73 74.52
N LYS A 566 32.50 0.45 75.14
CA LYS A 566 32.40 0.42 76.60
C LYS A 566 31.47 -0.68 77.08
N CYS A 567 31.73 -1.14 78.29
CA CYS A 567 30.80 -1.92 79.07
C CYS A 567 29.72 -1.01 79.66
N THR A 568 28.47 -1.45 79.70
CA THR A 568 27.39 -0.75 80.39
C THR A 568 27.14 -1.32 81.79
N THR A 569 27.42 -2.59 82.00
CA THR A 569 27.20 -3.25 83.30
C THR A 569 28.27 -4.31 83.55
N CYS A 570 28.92 -4.25 84.70
CA CYS A 570 29.93 -5.22 85.11
C CYS A 570 29.31 -6.39 85.89
N LYS A 571 29.85 -7.59 85.70
CA LYS A 571 29.37 -8.85 86.30
C LYS A 571 29.40 -8.84 87.83
N THR A 572 30.33 -8.07 88.42
CA THR A 572 30.56 -8.03 89.87
C THR A 572 30.16 -6.68 90.46
N THR A 573 29.67 -6.69 91.70
CA THR A 573 29.18 -5.48 92.42
C THR A 573 30.30 -4.56 92.89
N ASN A 574 31.54 -5.06 92.97
CA ASN A 574 32.74 -4.29 93.33
C ASN A 574 33.49 -3.73 92.11
N THR A 575 32.83 -3.63 90.96
CA THR A 575 33.42 -3.12 89.70
C THR A 575 32.46 -2.18 89.00
N TYR A 576 33.00 -1.23 88.24
CA TYR A 576 32.25 -0.27 87.44
C TYR A 576 32.95 0.00 86.10
N PRO A 577 32.22 0.42 85.05
CA PRO A 577 32.82 0.82 83.78
C PRO A 577 33.64 2.11 83.94
N SER A 578 34.94 2.01 83.68
CA SER A 578 35.84 3.16 83.63
C SER A 578 35.43 4.12 82.51
N LEU A 579 35.32 5.42 82.82
CA LEU A 579 35.08 6.46 81.81
C LEU A 579 36.24 6.57 80.80
N ASP A 580 37.47 6.28 81.22
CA ASP A 580 38.67 6.42 80.39
C ASP A 580 38.86 5.25 79.42
N THR A 581 38.63 4.02 79.89
CA THR A 581 38.92 2.80 79.12
C THR A 581 37.66 2.09 78.62
N GLY A 582 36.49 2.43 79.14
CA GLY A 582 35.24 1.71 78.90
C GLY A 582 35.19 0.31 79.52
N LYS A 583 36.24 -0.15 80.19
CA LYS A 583 36.35 -1.49 80.79
C LYS A 583 35.95 -1.49 82.26
N CYS A 584 35.57 -2.65 82.76
CA CYS A 584 35.21 -2.87 84.16
C CYS A 584 36.47 -2.88 85.03
N ILE A 585 36.60 -1.86 85.87
CA ILE A 585 37.67 -1.74 86.86
C ILE A 585 37.09 -1.88 88.27
N SER A 586 37.90 -2.34 89.21
CA SER A 586 37.49 -2.48 90.60
C SER A 586 37.24 -1.12 91.25
N CYS A 587 36.27 -1.06 92.17
CA CYS A 587 36.10 0.07 93.07
C CYS A 587 37.42 0.37 93.80
N SER A 588 37.70 1.64 94.07
CA SER A 588 38.88 2.02 94.85
C SER A 588 38.89 1.30 96.20
N THR A 589 40.07 0.90 96.67
CA THR A 589 40.24 0.33 98.01
C THR A 589 39.81 1.32 99.09
N THR A 590 39.88 2.64 98.84
CA THR A 590 39.36 3.67 99.75
C THR A 590 37.84 3.61 99.94
N CYS A 591 37.10 3.03 98.99
CA CYS A 591 35.66 2.85 99.11
C CYS A 591 35.27 1.56 99.90
N GLY A 592 36.23 0.84 100.49
CA GLY A 592 35.98 -0.47 101.10
C GLY A 592 35.43 -1.52 100.11
N GLY A 593 35.75 -1.36 98.82
CA GLY A 593 35.25 -2.23 97.74
C GLY A 593 33.80 -1.98 97.31
N SER A 594 33.12 -0.95 97.84
CA SER A 594 31.72 -0.62 97.50
C SER A 594 31.61 0.72 96.75
N CYS A 595 31.21 0.66 95.49
CA CYS A 595 30.97 1.84 94.67
C CYS A 595 29.74 1.64 93.77
N ASN A 596 29.23 2.71 93.20
CA ASN A 596 28.14 2.66 92.23
C ASN A 596 28.63 2.01 90.93
N GLN A 597 27.91 0.99 90.47
CA GLN A 597 28.28 0.19 89.29
C GLN A 597 28.17 0.95 87.95
N THR A 598 27.70 2.20 87.94
CA THR A 598 27.56 3.01 86.72
C THR A 598 28.66 4.06 86.57
N ASP A 599 28.97 4.79 87.64
CA ASP A 599 29.90 5.94 87.62
C ASP A 599 31.13 5.73 88.52
N GLY A 600 31.17 4.65 89.31
CA GLY A 600 32.27 4.32 90.19
C GLY A 600 32.35 5.14 91.47
N HIS A 601 31.40 6.04 91.73
CA HIS A 601 31.42 6.84 92.95
C HIS A 601 31.28 5.95 94.19
N CYS A 602 32.12 6.20 95.20
CA CYS A 602 32.10 5.42 96.43
C CYS A 602 30.70 5.48 97.07
N THR A 603 30.13 4.32 97.40
CA THR A 603 28.85 4.20 98.16
C THR A 603 29.09 3.86 99.63
N SER A 604 30.32 3.47 99.97
CA SER A 604 30.85 3.37 101.32
C SER A 604 32.33 3.81 101.30
N CYS A 605 32.92 4.02 102.47
CA CYS A 605 34.35 4.28 102.62
C CYS A 605 34.97 3.29 103.60
N GLU A 606 36.23 2.93 103.36
CA GLU A 606 37.07 2.19 104.30
C GLU A 606 37.16 2.97 105.62
N SER A 607 37.31 2.27 106.75
CA SER A 607 37.32 2.90 108.07
C SER A 607 38.40 3.98 108.16
N GLY A 608 38.05 5.16 108.69
CA GLY A 608 38.93 6.33 108.77
C GLY A 608 38.95 7.23 107.52
N LEU A 609 38.07 7.00 106.54
CA LEU A 609 37.89 7.86 105.36
C LEU A 609 36.44 8.38 105.25
N VAL A 610 36.26 9.54 104.60
CA VAL A 610 34.96 10.15 104.31
C VAL A 610 34.72 10.34 102.82
N PHE A 611 33.46 10.43 102.40
CA PHE A 611 33.11 10.82 101.02
C PHE A 611 33.67 12.20 100.73
N THR A 612 34.15 12.44 99.50
CA THR A 612 34.48 13.78 99.01
C THR A 612 33.20 14.60 98.75
N SER A 613 33.33 15.93 98.71
CA SER A 613 32.27 16.83 98.25
C SER A 613 32.83 17.74 97.15
N PRO A 614 32.49 17.52 95.87
CA PRO A 614 31.46 16.59 95.34
C PRO A 614 31.87 15.10 95.42
N PRO A 615 30.90 14.15 95.27
CA PRO A 615 31.18 12.70 95.26
C PRO A 615 32.23 12.31 94.22
N SER A 616 33.08 11.34 94.56
CA SER A 616 34.22 10.91 93.76
C SER A 616 34.38 9.39 93.78
N ILE A 617 35.25 8.87 92.91
CA ILE A 617 35.64 7.46 92.82
C ILE A 617 36.61 7.03 93.94
N VAL A 618 37.02 7.97 94.79
CA VAL A 618 37.88 7.77 95.97
C VAL A 618 37.29 8.48 97.18
N CYS A 619 37.54 7.93 98.37
CA CYS A 619 37.27 8.61 99.63
C CYS A 619 38.50 9.40 100.06
N GLU A 620 38.29 10.48 100.79
CA GLU A 620 39.38 11.30 101.33
C GLU A 620 39.59 11.03 102.82
N VAL A 621 40.83 11.20 103.28
CA VAL A 621 41.16 11.06 104.71
C VAL A 621 40.44 12.13 105.53
N CYS A 622 40.09 11.83 106.79
CA CYS A 622 39.35 12.76 107.67
C CYS A 622 39.97 14.18 107.70
N LYS A 623 41.31 14.26 107.64
CA LYS A 623 42.08 15.51 107.67
C LYS A 623 41.85 16.42 106.45
N ASN A 624 41.48 15.85 105.30
CA ASN A 624 41.17 16.62 104.08
C ASN A 624 39.76 17.22 104.15
N PHE A 625 38.83 16.53 104.80
CA PHE A 625 37.50 17.04 105.10
C PHE A 625 37.54 18.19 106.13
N ASP A 626 38.28 18.00 107.22
CA ASP A 626 38.55 19.03 108.23
C ASP A 626 39.98 18.85 108.78
N SER A 627 40.79 19.89 108.66
CA SER A 627 42.21 19.87 109.07
C SER A 627 42.43 19.56 110.56
N HIS A 628 41.41 19.74 111.40
CA HIS A 628 41.45 19.46 112.83
C HIS A 628 40.77 18.15 113.21
N CYS A 629 40.21 17.39 112.27
CA CYS A 629 39.60 16.10 112.56
C CYS A 629 40.63 14.96 112.63
N VAL A 630 40.63 14.22 113.74
CA VAL A 630 41.49 13.05 113.98
C VAL A 630 40.81 11.77 113.53
N THR A 631 39.55 11.56 113.94
CA THR A 631 38.76 10.37 113.59
C THR A 631 37.38 10.80 113.10
N CYS A 632 37.01 10.32 111.91
CA CYS A 632 35.71 10.56 111.29
C CYS A 632 34.77 9.36 111.47
N ALA A 633 33.48 9.57 111.20
CA ALA A 633 32.45 8.54 111.28
C ALA A 633 32.61 7.46 110.20
N ASP A 634 32.16 6.24 110.52
CA ASP A 634 32.25 5.09 109.60
C ASP A 634 31.35 5.22 108.36
N ASN A 635 31.62 4.40 107.34
CA ASN A 635 30.86 4.33 106.08
C ASN A 635 30.82 5.65 105.28
N GLY A 636 31.85 6.47 105.41
CA GLY A 636 32.03 7.66 104.56
C GLY A 636 31.30 8.91 105.03
N VAL A 637 30.58 8.88 106.15
CA VAL A 637 29.83 10.03 106.66
C VAL A 637 30.77 11.19 106.98
N ARG A 638 30.54 12.36 106.38
CA ARG A 638 31.31 13.60 106.62
C ARG A 638 30.98 14.21 108.00
N SER A 639 31.37 13.50 109.06
CA SER A 639 31.20 13.90 110.45
C SER A 639 32.46 13.57 111.23
N CYS A 640 32.96 14.51 112.03
CA CYS A 640 34.11 14.27 112.89
C CYS A 640 33.66 13.70 114.24
N LEU A 641 34.24 12.58 114.67
CA LEU A 641 33.96 11.98 115.98
C LEU A 641 35.00 12.40 117.03
N MET A 642 36.22 12.72 116.60
CA MET A 642 37.32 13.15 117.47
C MET A 642 38.12 14.25 116.81
N CYS A 643 38.21 15.41 117.46
CA CYS A 643 38.99 16.55 116.98
C CYS A 643 40.37 16.62 117.66
N SER A 644 41.26 17.39 117.04
CA SER A 644 42.57 17.74 117.59
C SER A 644 42.40 18.54 118.88
N SER A 645 43.39 18.50 119.76
CA SER A 645 43.36 19.21 121.05
C SER A 645 43.01 20.70 120.86
N GLY A 646 41.99 21.17 121.58
CA GLY A 646 41.49 22.55 121.50
C GLY A 646 40.26 22.75 120.60
N TYR A 647 39.77 21.70 119.93
CA TYR A 647 38.60 21.74 119.04
C TYR A 647 37.52 20.75 119.52
N TYR A 648 36.25 20.98 119.15
CA TYR A 648 35.12 20.12 119.50
C TYR A 648 34.39 19.60 118.23
N PRO A 649 33.80 18.39 118.27
CA PRO A 649 33.09 17.77 117.14
C PRO A 649 31.89 18.56 116.58
#